data_AF-A0A2G8HR68-F1
#
_entry.id   AF-A0A2G8HR68-F1
#
_cell.length_a   1.000
_cell.length_b   1.000
_cell.length_c   1.000
_cell.angle_alpha   90.00
_cell.angle_beta   90.00
_cell.angle_gamma   90.00
#
_symmetry.space_group_name_H-M   'P 1'
#
loop_
_entity.id
_entity.type
_entity.pdbx_description
1 polymer ?
#
loop_
_entity_poly.entity_id
_entity_poly.type
_entity_poly.pdbx_seq_one_letter_code
_entity_poly.pdbx_strand_id
1 'polypeptide(L)'
;MIKLIMMSALILMSTTSQASMLHTQNSPLLMGAKNHKKSLSTEDNYNLTLKKSALEHFFLMQTAMIDNPPAPTGNPLASKVVFFKKSGPFIGMFETTTGKIVTNSVSTQILLAKFPIISETEDLITFNFEEGMKTLFLKGSYYIASPDSDPSEESTYHILESFLNRVELVGKHIFIEQFLRVESPAEGKTPASISPIHIKYDFSTYVQNPNFTPTASPGFTKVGYFENHPVYPTDANGSIIETPVTYIKKFDINKPITFYTTSNTPKKWERAVQDGVLYWNKAFGREVIKVAPLPAGVSIFEPGYNIVQWLDWDTAGFAYAASSSDPLTGEIQNAHVFMTSSFAIGSYQTAKTYLSRLGNETVTTHKMGLLGFTSALNCNDNTDRASADRERLKDFITEVEGKSFTDEQKEEMYTRYVADYIRQVVAHEVGHTLGFRHNFAASLDTDIDSSNYDSISLKYLTTGIIEEEISPGSSVMDYTPGFFSSLAGAKIRLGSDALSYDQHVIDVSYKGANPYSELKFCTDDHAGSYYDCYRFDAFKNVLEEKKYNVERSLKNIAHILISGNFAFINDSTLTEDQKLEKFNSVVINGFSDGIYMADNRFKELVIRAKKGSKSITENLTALKDDFTVIGGMSKILFEDITPTMKDGVLLSNNSRKFITSFKDIAPYYFGENLTSEISKKLVAAATKYAKEMEPAFLVRAIPYLSQEFEYRDEKFIDSISALSKVILRTRSNDIDVVEGIKAPLFSLTHGDKNLRELTGEFVNFSFFPGSHSFERSMKNLKFDLSKDIVKLKEEISLVYGNVESSPDDVYDFYMREELEIYNF
;
A
#
# COMPACT_ATOMS: atom_id res chain seq x y z
N MET A 1 16.58 -41.83 -69.43
CA MET A 1 15.56 -40.75 -69.38
C MET A 1 14.36 -41.02 -68.46
N ILE A 2 14.09 -42.25 -67.99
CA ILE A 2 12.98 -42.52 -67.04
C ILE A 2 13.42 -42.53 -65.55
N LYS A 3 14.72 -42.51 -65.25
CA LYS A 3 15.25 -42.40 -63.87
C LYS A 3 15.50 -40.96 -63.36
N LEU A 4 15.32 -39.94 -64.21
CA LEU A 4 15.55 -38.54 -63.83
C LEU A 4 14.25 -37.76 -63.54
N ILE A 5 13.08 -38.37 -63.77
CA ILE A 5 11.76 -37.73 -63.54
C ILE A 5 11.15 -38.15 -62.19
N MET A 6 11.63 -39.23 -61.57
CA MET A 6 11.13 -39.72 -60.28
C MET A 6 11.79 -39.08 -59.04
N MET A 7 12.84 -38.28 -59.22
CA MET A 7 13.58 -37.70 -58.09
C MET A 7 13.27 -36.22 -57.82
N SER A 8 12.39 -35.62 -58.63
CA SER A 8 11.95 -34.22 -58.52
C SER A 8 10.54 -34.05 -57.94
N ALA A 9 9.88 -35.16 -57.55
CA ALA A 9 8.51 -35.16 -57.02
C ALA A 9 8.41 -35.49 -55.51
N LEU A 10 9.54 -35.60 -54.79
CA LEU A 10 9.57 -35.98 -53.36
C LEU A 10 10.20 -34.93 -52.42
N ILE A 11 10.50 -33.71 -52.88
CA ILE A 11 11.09 -32.63 -52.06
C ILE A 11 10.25 -31.34 -52.18
N LEU A 12 8.92 -31.46 -52.24
CA LEU A 12 8.00 -30.30 -52.31
C LEU A 12 6.70 -30.52 -51.53
N MET A 13 6.74 -31.32 -50.46
CA MET A 13 5.63 -31.47 -49.50
C MET A 13 6.14 -31.41 -48.06
N SER A 14 6.69 -30.27 -47.65
CA SER A 14 6.77 -29.88 -46.23
C SER A 14 6.57 -28.37 -46.04
N THR A 15 5.98 -27.70 -47.02
CA THR A 15 5.39 -26.37 -46.85
C THR A 15 3.90 -26.52 -47.13
N THR A 16 3.18 -27.15 -46.19
CA THR A 16 1.75 -26.85 -46.08
C THR A 16 1.65 -25.38 -45.76
N SER A 17 1.45 -24.59 -46.80
CA SER A 17 0.60 -23.41 -46.78
C SER A 17 -0.73 -23.84 -46.13
N GLN A 18 -0.76 -23.89 -44.79
CA GLN A 18 -2.01 -23.74 -44.06
C GLN A 18 -2.47 -22.33 -44.42
N ALA A 19 -3.37 -22.22 -45.39
CA ALA A 19 -4.25 -21.07 -45.43
C ALA A 19 -4.83 -21.00 -44.01
N SER A 20 -4.41 -20.00 -43.24
CA SER A 20 -4.71 -19.89 -41.81
C SER A 20 -6.22 -19.89 -41.67
N MET A 21 -6.79 -21.01 -41.25
CA MET A 21 -8.21 -21.06 -40.97
C MET A 21 -8.48 -20.06 -39.85
N LEU A 22 -9.42 -19.15 -40.08
CA LEU A 22 -9.78 -18.14 -39.11
C LEU A 22 -11.13 -18.50 -38.49
N HIS A 23 -11.16 -18.61 -37.17
CA HIS A 23 -12.39 -18.66 -36.42
C HIS A 23 -13.09 -17.29 -36.52
N THR A 24 -14.29 -17.28 -37.09
CA THR A 24 -15.10 -16.07 -37.27
C THR A 24 -16.57 -16.39 -37.05
N GLN A 25 -17.39 -15.35 -36.87
CA GLN A 25 -18.84 -15.52 -36.74
C GLN A 25 -19.48 -16.23 -37.94
N ASN A 26 -18.98 -15.98 -39.16
CA ASN A 26 -19.50 -16.56 -40.40
C ASN A 26 -18.95 -17.95 -40.70
N SER A 27 -17.76 -18.27 -40.17
CA SER A 27 -17.14 -19.59 -40.30
C SER A 27 -16.52 -20.00 -38.96
N PRO A 28 -17.35 -20.34 -37.96
CA PRO A 28 -16.84 -20.74 -36.67
C PRO A 28 -16.12 -22.09 -36.78
N LEU A 29 -14.97 -22.20 -36.10
CA LEU A 29 -14.20 -23.45 -36.01
C LEU A 29 -14.61 -24.28 -34.78
N LEU A 30 -15.09 -23.60 -33.74
CA LEU A 30 -15.66 -24.14 -32.51
C LEU A 30 -17.01 -23.45 -32.30
N MET A 31 -18.02 -24.15 -31.79
CA MET A 31 -19.36 -23.60 -31.54
C MET A 31 -19.92 -24.18 -30.25
N GLY A 32 -20.81 -23.45 -29.58
CA GLY A 32 -21.63 -23.98 -28.50
C GLY A 32 -23.08 -24.16 -28.95
N ALA A 33 -23.73 -25.24 -28.50
CA ALA A 33 -25.16 -25.43 -28.67
C ALA A 33 -25.80 -26.00 -27.39
N LYS A 34 -26.94 -25.43 -26.99
CA LYS A 34 -27.75 -25.93 -25.88
C LYS A 34 -28.51 -27.18 -26.32
N ASN A 35 -28.43 -28.27 -25.54
CA ASN A 35 -29.13 -29.50 -25.87
C ASN A 35 -30.58 -29.47 -25.33
N HIS A 36 -31.58 -29.78 -26.17
CA HIS A 36 -33.01 -29.70 -25.83
C HIS A 36 -33.71 -31.07 -25.65
N LYS A 37 -32.98 -32.19 -25.66
CA LYS A 37 -33.58 -33.54 -25.47
C LYS A 37 -33.57 -33.93 -23.98
N LYS A 38 -34.70 -34.55 -23.55
CA LYS A 38 -35.25 -34.76 -22.18
C LYS A 38 -34.76 -36.00 -21.39
N SER A 39 -34.56 -35.83 -20.07
CA SER A 39 -34.02 -36.72 -19.02
C SER A 39 -33.60 -35.88 -17.77
N LEU A 40 -34.39 -35.97 -16.69
CA LEU A 40 -34.28 -35.23 -15.42
C LEU A 40 -33.04 -35.54 -14.53
N SER A 41 -31.83 -35.44 -15.08
CA SER A 41 -30.61 -35.20 -14.30
C SER A 41 -29.64 -34.37 -15.15
N THR A 42 -29.36 -33.12 -14.74
CA THR A 42 -28.47 -32.13 -15.41
C THR A 42 -28.95 -31.53 -16.74
N GLU A 43 -30.25 -31.52 -17.06
CA GLU A 43 -30.68 -31.01 -18.36
C GLU A 43 -30.81 -29.49 -18.48
N ASP A 44 -29.67 -28.89 -18.83
CA ASP A 44 -29.53 -27.75 -19.74
C ASP A 44 -28.11 -27.68 -20.34
N ASN A 45 -27.46 -28.83 -20.59
CA ASN A 45 -26.03 -28.87 -20.92
C ASN A 45 -25.71 -28.24 -22.29
N TYR A 46 -24.65 -27.43 -22.31
CA TYR A 46 -24.02 -26.95 -23.53
C TYR A 46 -22.99 -27.97 -24.02
N ASN A 47 -23.10 -28.33 -25.30
CA ASN A 47 -22.06 -29.11 -25.98
C ASN A 47 -21.21 -28.19 -26.85
N LEU A 48 -19.93 -28.53 -26.99
CA LEU A 48 -19.05 -27.88 -27.94
C LEU A 48 -18.93 -28.69 -29.21
N THR A 49 -19.06 -28.04 -30.36
CA THR A 49 -18.88 -28.64 -31.68
C THR A 49 -17.67 -28.02 -32.37
N LEU A 50 -16.67 -28.85 -32.69
CA LEU A 50 -15.45 -28.49 -33.40
C LEU A 50 -15.54 -28.96 -34.85
N LYS A 51 -15.16 -28.10 -35.81
CA LYS A 51 -14.93 -28.53 -37.20
C LYS A 51 -13.69 -29.44 -37.25
N LYS A 52 -13.77 -30.59 -37.92
CA LYS A 52 -12.62 -31.50 -38.05
C LYS A 52 -11.42 -30.86 -38.71
N SER A 53 -11.65 -29.92 -39.62
CA SER A 53 -10.57 -29.13 -40.20
C SER A 53 -9.75 -28.41 -39.13
N ALA A 54 -10.36 -28.04 -37.99
CA ALA A 54 -9.73 -27.29 -36.89
C ALA A 54 -8.97 -28.18 -35.89
N LEU A 55 -8.90 -29.49 -36.10
CA LEU A 55 -7.97 -30.34 -35.35
C LEU A 55 -6.53 -29.86 -35.63
N GLU A 56 -5.71 -29.83 -34.58
CA GLU A 56 -4.33 -29.30 -34.59
C GLU A 56 -4.20 -27.81 -34.95
N HIS A 57 -5.31 -27.08 -35.11
CA HIS A 57 -5.30 -25.63 -35.20
C HIS A 57 -5.10 -25.00 -33.81
N PHE A 58 -4.29 -23.95 -33.72
CA PHE A 58 -4.03 -23.25 -32.47
C PHE A 58 -5.13 -22.26 -32.10
N PHE A 59 -5.52 -22.29 -30.84
CA PHE A 59 -6.44 -21.36 -30.20
C PHE A 59 -5.73 -20.66 -29.05
N LEU A 60 -5.98 -19.36 -28.87
CA LEU A 60 -5.67 -18.66 -27.64
C LEU A 60 -6.79 -18.94 -26.65
N MET A 61 -6.44 -19.53 -25.51
CA MET A 61 -7.34 -19.74 -24.38
C MET A 61 -7.02 -18.71 -23.30
N GLN A 62 -7.98 -17.86 -23.00
CA GLN A 62 -7.92 -16.93 -21.88
C GLN A 62 -8.92 -17.38 -20.82
N THR A 63 -8.54 -17.23 -19.55
CA THR A 63 -9.36 -17.65 -18.42
C THR A 63 -9.41 -16.55 -17.38
N ALA A 64 -10.57 -16.36 -16.76
CA ALA A 64 -10.75 -15.42 -15.67
C ALA A 64 -11.62 -16.02 -14.58
N MET A 65 -11.17 -15.89 -13.34
CA MET A 65 -11.93 -16.29 -12.16
C MET A 65 -12.66 -15.09 -11.59
N ILE A 66 -13.94 -15.26 -11.27
CA ILE A 66 -14.77 -14.25 -10.61
C ILE A 66 -14.79 -14.58 -9.12
N ASP A 67 -14.54 -13.56 -8.31
CA ASP A 67 -14.54 -13.69 -6.86
C ASP A 67 -15.96 -13.89 -6.33
N ASN A 68 -16.06 -14.66 -5.25
CA ASN A 68 -17.32 -14.91 -4.56
C ASN A 68 -17.77 -13.67 -3.75
N PRO A 69 -19.04 -13.62 -3.29
CA PRO A 69 -19.55 -12.53 -2.46
C PRO A 69 -18.62 -12.15 -1.30
N PRO A 70 -18.56 -10.87 -0.89
CA PRO A 70 -19.62 -9.87 -1.08
C PRO A 70 -19.56 -9.02 -2.35
N ALA A 71 -18.48 -9.04 -3.15
CA ALA A 71 -18.46 -8.33 -4.43
C ALA A 71 -17.90 -9.20 -5.56
N PRO A 72 -18.55 -9.22 -6.73
CA PRO A 72 -18.10 -9.98 -7.89
C PRO A 72 -16.97 -9.24 -8.62
N THR A 73 -15.81 -9.19 -7.99
CA THR A 73 -14.53 -8.85 -8.63
C THR A 73 -14.02 -10.04 -9.45
N GLY A 74 -12.87 -9.94 -10.07
CA GLY A 74 -12.22 -11.12 -10.64
C GLY A 74 -10.80 -10.88 -11.15
N ASN A 75 -10.16 -11.99 -11.52
CA ASN A 75 -8.74 -12.06 -11.85
C ASN A 75 -8.52 -12.94 -13.09
N PRO A 76 -7.91 -12.40 -14.16
CA PRO A 76 -7.48 -13.19 -15.29
C PRO A 76 -6.29 -14.06 -14.89
N LEU A 77 -6.25 -15.25 -15.44
CA LEU A 77 -5.18 -16.21 -15.27
C LEU A 77 -4.25 -16.18 -16.48
N ALA A 78 -3.10 -16.84 -16.37
CA ALA A 78 -2.13 -16.96 -17.45
C ALA A 78 -2.79 -17.58 -18.70
N SER A 79 -2.79 -16.84 -19.80
CA SER A 79 -3.33 -17.33 -21.07
C SER A 79 -2.48 -18.46 -21.64
N LYS A 80 -3.10 -19.39 -22.37
CA LYS A 80 -2.44 -20.56 -22.96
C LYS A 80 -2.72 -20.63 -24.45
N VAL A 81 -1.76 -21.12 -25.23
CA VAL A 81 -2.00 -21.47 -26.64
C VAL A 81 -2.27 -22.96 -26.70
N VAL A 82 -3.49 -23.34 -27.12
CA VAL A 82 -4.00 -24.71 -27.06
C VAL A 82 -4.41 -25.23 -28.44
N PHE A 83 -4.48 -26.54 -28.60
CA PHE A 83 -5.02 -27.19 -29.80
C PHE A 83 -5.74 -28.49 -29.45
N PHE A 84 -6.58 -28.98 -30.36
CA PHE A 84 -7.37 -30.19 -30.15
C PHE A 84 -6.89 -31.34 -31.01
N LYS A 85 -6.82 -32.55 -30.44
CA LYS A 85 -6.54 -33.80 -31.15
C LYS A 85 -7.60 -34.83 -30.86
N LYS A 86 -7.92 -35.65 -31.86
CA LYS A 86 -8.83 -36.79 -31.70
C LYS A 86 -8.04 -38.05 -31.37
N SER A 87 -8.54 -38.83 -30.41
CA SER A 87 -8.06 -40.18 -30.12
C SER A 87 -9.22 -41.09 -29.72
N GLY A 88 -9.60 -42.00 -30.62
CA GLY A 88 -10.73 -42.90 -30.41
C GLY A 88 -12.04 -42.14 -30.14
N PRO A 89 -12.78 -42.45 -29.06
CA PRO A 89 -14.04 -41.79 -28.70
C PRO A 89 -13.84 -40.48 -27.92
N PHE A 90 -12.64 -39.88 -27.96
CA PHE A 90 -12.31 -38.68 -27.19
C PHE A 90 -11.62 -37.60 -28.03
N ILE A 91 -11.80 -36.36 -27.59
CA ILE A 91 -10.99 -35.20 -27.99
C ILE A 91 -10.09 -34.82 -26.82
N GLY A 92 -8.78 -34.66 -27.05
CA GLY A 92 -7.85 -34.08 -26.08
C GLY A 92 -7.55 -32.62 -26.43
N MET A 93 -7.50 -31.75 -25.43
CA MET A 93 -6.97 -30.39 -25.53
C MET A 93 -5.57 -30.35 -24.96
N PHE A 94 -4.63 -29.85 -25.75
CA PHE A 94 -3.21 -29.81 -25.42
C PHE A 94 -2.72 -28.36 -25.43
N GLU A 95 -1.83 -28.03 -24.50
CA GLU A 95 -1.05 -26.79 -24.56
C GLU A 95 0.17 -26.99 -25.45
N THR A 96 0.47 -25.99 -26.28
CA THR A 96 1.71 -25.98 -27.05
C THR A 96 2.93 -25.76 -26.16
N THR A 97 4.04 -26.39 -26.53
CA THR A 97 5.36 -26.17 -25.92
C THR A 97 6.17 -25.11 -26.68
N THR A 98 5.60 -24.51 -27.72
CA THR A 98 6.21 -23.38 -28.46
C THR A 98 6.65 -22.28 -27.49
N GLY A 99 7.92 -21.91 -27.58
CA GLY A 99 8.53 -20.88 -26.72
C GLY A 99 8.80 -21.32 -25.28
N LYS A 100 8.45 -22.55 -24.88
CA LYS A 100 8.66 -23.06 -23.51
C LYS A 100 9.81 -24.05 -23.38
N ILE A 101 10.36 -24.52 -24.49
CA ILE A 101 11.41 -25.54 -24.53
C ILE A 101 12.67 -24.99 -25.21
N VAL A 102 13.83 -25.42 -24.73
CA VAL A 102 15.16 -25.09 -25.29
C VAL A 102 15.46 -25.83 -26.60
N THR A 103 14.69 -26.88 -26.93
CA THR A 103 14.94 -27.72 -28.11
C THR A 103 13.66 -28.30 -28.67
N ASN A 104 13.58 -28.37 -30.01
CA ASN A 104 12.49 -29.06 -30.73
C ASN A 104 12.86 -30.49 -31.13
N SER A 105 14.03 -31.00 -30.71
CA SER A 105 14.49 -32.36 -31.03
C SER A 105 13.60 -33.45 -30.43
N VAL A 106 12.79 -33.12 -29.41
CA VAL A 106 11.80 -34.02 -28.81
C VAL A 106 10.45 -33.30 -28.82
N SER A 107 9.46 -33.87 -29.51
CA SER A 107 8.09 -33.35 -29.49
C SER A 107 7.44 -33.65 -28.14
N THR A 108 7.42 -32.69 -27.24
CA THR A 108 6.65 -32.74 -25.98
C THR A 108 5.34 -31.96 -26.15
N GLN A 109 4.25 -32.51 -25.63
CA GLN A 109 2.92 -31.92 -25.64
C GLN A 109 2.32 -32.06 -24.24
N ILE A 110 1.62 -31.04 -23.76
CA ILE A 110 1.03 -31.04 -22.41
C ILE A 110 -0.46 -31.27 -22.58
N LEU A 111 -0.96 -32.43 -22.15
CA LEU A 111 -2.40 -32.70 -22.13
C LEU A 111 -3.05 -31.91 -20.99
N LEU A 112 -3.98 -31.02 -21.32
CA LEU A 112 -4.72 -30.24 -20.32
C LEU A 112 -6.04 -30.91 -19.93
N ALA A 113 -6.81 -31.37 -20.92
CA ALA A 113 -8.13 -31.94 -20.70
C ALA A 113 -8.50 -32.98 -21.77
N LYS A 114 -9.41 -33.89 -21.42
CA LYS A 114 -9.90 -34.96 -22.30
C LYS A 114 -11.42 -35.00 -22.25
N PHE A 115 -12.05 -34.80 -23.40
CA PHE A 115 -13.49 -34.68 -23.58
C PHE A 115 -14.09 -35.90 -24.30
N PRO A 116 -15.20 -36.48 -23.80
CA PRO A 116 -15.90 -37.54 -24.50
C PRO A 116 -16.66 -36.99 -25.72
N ILE A 117 -16.57 -37.71 -26.85
CA ILE A 117 -17.30 -37.38 -28.07
C ILE A 117 -18.74 -37.86 -27.93
N ILE A 118 -19.69 -36.96 -28.16
CA ILE A 118 -21.14 -37.21 -28.13
C ILE A 118 -21.62 -37.63 -29.51
N SER A 119 -21.17 -36.94 -30.55
CA SER A 119 -21.50 -37.26 -31.94
C SER A 119 -20.41 -36.79 -32.89
N GLU A 120 -20.31 -37.47 -34.02
CA GLU A 120 -19.34 -37.16 -35.08
C GLU A 120 -20.04 -37.31 -36.44
N THR A 121 -19.94 -36.28 -37.27
CA THR A 121 -20.36 -36.31 -38.69
C THR A 121 -19.13 -36.32 -39.58
N GLU A 122 -19.28 -36.15 -40.89
CA GLU A 122 -18.13 -36.04 -41.80
C GLU A 122 -17.22 -34.87 -41.43
N ASP A 123 -17.80 -33.70 -41.13
CA ASP A 123 -17.07 -32.44 -40.91
C ASP A 123 -17.02 -31.96 -39.46
N LEU A 124 -17.87 -32.48 -38.56
CA LEU A 124 -18.05 -31.95 -37.21
C LEU A 124 -17.82 -33.02 -36.14
N ILE A 125 -17.26 -32.60 -35.00
CA ILE A 125 -17.15 -33.41 -33.78
C ILE A 125 -17.81 -32.63 -32.65
N THR A 126 -18.82 -33.20 -32.02
CA THR A 126 -19.45 -32.63 -30.83
C THR A 126 -18.99 -33.38 -29.60
N PHE A 127 -18.49 -32.67 -28.59
CA PHE A 127 -17.95 -33.25 -27.36
C PHE A 127 -18.50 -32.53 -26.11
N ASN A 128 -18.46 -33.25 -24.99
CA ASN A 128 -18.95 -32.77 -23.71
C ASN A 128 -17.85 -31.97 -22.98
N PHE A 129 -17.92 -30.64 -23.00
CA PHE A 129 -16.92 -29.78 -22.33
C PHE A 129 -16.99 -29.92 -20.82
N GLU A 130 -18.20 -29.88 -20.27
CA GLU A 130 -18.49 -30.01 -18.84
C GLU A 130 -17.94 -31.31 -18.24
N GLU A 131 -18.16 -32.44 -18.91
CA GLU A 131 -17.66 -33.74 -18.42
C GLU A 131 -16.14 -33.89 -18.60
N GLY A 132 -15.53 -33.23 -19.59
CA GLY A 132 -14.11 -33.36 -19.87
C GLY A 132 -13.19 -32.37 -19.16
N MET A 133 -13.69 -31.18 -18.82
CA MET A 133 -12.93 -30.14 -18.11
C MET A 133 -12.94 -30.40 -16.60
N LYS A 134 -12.10 -31.33 -16.14
CA LYS A 134 -12.05 -31.81 -14.74
C LYS A 134 -10.94 -31.19 -13.87
N THR A 135 -10.14 -30.31 -14.46
CA THR A 135 -8.99 -29.69 -13.80
C THR A 135 -9.04 -28.18 -14.03
N LEU A 136 -8.94 -27.43 -12.94
CA LEU A 136 -8.74 -25.99 -12.96
C LEU A 136 -7.24 -25.70 -12.82
N PHE A 137 -6.69 -24.90 -13.73
CA PHE A 137 -5.30 -24.44 -13.72
C PHE A 137 -5.25 -23.01 -13.19
N LEU A 138 -4.57 -22.78 -12.07
CA LEU A 138 -4.45 -21.48 -11.43
C LEU A 138 -3.02 -20.97 -11.51
N LYS A 139 -2.88 -19.90 -12.28
CA LYS A 139 -1.71 -19.03 -12.31
C LYS A 139 -2.16 -17.63 -12.62
N GLY A 140 -1.91 -16.67 -11.73
CA GLY A 140 -2.32 -15.29 -11.93
C GLY A 140 -1.70 -14.69 -13.20
N SER A 141 -2.41 -13.80 -13.89
CA SER A 141 -1.86 -13.13 -15.08
C SER A 141 -0.72 -12.15 -14.72
N TYR A 142 -0.76 -11.52 -13.55
CA TYR A 142 0.33 -10.66 -13.07
C TYR A 142 1.33 -11.45 -12.22
N TYR A 143 2.55 -10.92 -12.08
CA TYR A 143 3.65 -11.50 -11.29
C TYR A 143 4.13 -12.89 -11.74
N ILE A 144 3.90 -13.25 -13.00
CA ILE A 144 4.30 -14.56 -13.57
C ILE A 144 5.82 -14.78 -13.57
N ALA A 145 6.60 -13.70 -13.68
CA ALA A 145 8.06 -13.73 -13.77
C ALA A 145 8.73 -13.00 -12.59
N SER A 146 8.11 -13.03 -11.40
CA SER A 146 8.73 -12.42 -10.22
C SER A 146 10.04 -13.14 -9.86
N PRO A 147 11.07 -12.42 -9.34
CA PRO A 147 12.41 -12.97 -9.13
C PRO A 147 12.47 -14.24 -8.26
N ASP A 148 11.55 -14.35 -7.29
CA ASP A 148 11.50 -15.47 -6.33
C ASP A 148 10.47 -16.56 -6.70
N SER A 149 9.79 -16.44 -7.84
CA SER A 149 8.79 -17.42 -8.30
C SER A 149 9.36 -18.31 -9.39
N ASP A 150 9.15 -19.64 -9.29
CA ASP A 150 9.40 -20.54 -10.42
C ASP A 150 8.32 -20.27 -11.49
N PRO A 151 8.71 -19.74 -12.66
CA PRO A 151 7.74 -19.40 -13.70
C PRO A 151 7.09 -20.66 -14.28
N SER A 152 7.64 -21.86 -14.09
CA SER A 152 7.05 -23.11 -14.55
C SER A 152 5.95 -23.68 -13.63
N GLU A 153 5.87 -23.23 -12.37
CA GLU A 153 4.88 -23.72 -11.42
C GLU A 153 3.46 -23.19 -11.75
N GLU A 154 2.48 -24.08 -11.75
CA GLU A 154 1.06 -23.79 -11.93
C GLU A 154 0.25 -24.70 -11.01
N SER A 155 -0.61 -24.10 -10.18
CA SER A 155 -1.44 -24.87 -9.25
C SER A 155 -2.61 -25.52 -10.00
N THR A 156 -2.94 -26.77 -9.65
CA THR A 156 -4.06 -27.48 -10.27
C THR A 156 -5.06 -27.94 -9.21
N TYR A 157 -6.35 -27.74 -9.48
CA TYR A 157 -7.44 -28.12 -8.59
C TYR A 157 -8.39 -29.09 -9.29
N HIS A 158 -8.88 -30.09 -8.56
CA HIS A 158 -9.84 -31.04 -9.11
C HIS A 158 -11.25 -30.46 -9.10
N ILE A 159 -11.94 -30.49 -10.23
CA ILE A 159 -13.33 -30.06 -10.35
C ILE A 159 -14.23 -31.23 -9.94
N LEU A 160 -14.99 -31.05 -8.85
CA LEU A 160 -15.95 -32.02 -8.33
C LEU A 160 -17.30 -31.91 -9.03
N GLU A 161 -17.77 -30.66 -9.18
CA GLU A 161 -19.04 -30.33 -9.82
C GLU A 161 -18.81 -29.19 -10.81
N SER A 162 -19.49 -29.28 -11.94
CA SER A 162 -19.51 -28.28 -13.01
C SER A 162 -20.96 -27.94 -13.31
N PHE A 163 -21.18 -26.68 -13.69
CA PHE A 163 -22.42 -26.20 -14.28
C PHE A 163 -22.09 -25.15 -15.35
N LEU A 164 -22.37 -25.45 -16.62
CA LEU A 164 -22.23 -24.48 -17.72
C LEU A 164 -23.44 -23.54 -17.79
N ASN A 165 -23.21 -22.25 -17.53
CA ASN A 165 -24.26 -21.23 -17.55
C ASN A 165 -24.52 -20.69 -18.96
N ARG A 166 -23.44 -20.39 -19.69
CA ARG A 166 -23.50 -19.70 -20.98
C ARG A 166 -22.39 -20.21 -21.88
N VAL A 167 -22.72 -20.53 -23.14
CA VAL A 167 -21.72 -20.76 -24.20
C VAL A 167 -22.19 -20.04 -25.46
N GLU A 168 -21.42 -19.04 -25.89
CA GLU A 168 -21.82 -18.17 -26.98
C GLU A 168 -20.65 -17.80 -27.90
N LEU A 169 -20.98 -17.56 -29.18
CA LEU A 169 -20.05 -17.03 -30.16
C LEU A 169 -20.15 -15.50 -30.18
N VAL A 170 -19.14 -14.83 -29.64
CA VAL A 170 -19.01 -13.37 -29.56
C VAL A 170 -17.96 -12.92 -30.55
N GLY A 171 -18.39 -12.50 -31.75
CA GLY A 171 -17.48 -12.13 -32.84
C GLY A 171 -16.62 -13.31 -33.29
N LYS A 172 -15.32 -13.30 -32.98
CA LYS A 172 -14.36 -14.39 -33.28
C LYS A 172 -14.05 -15.29 -32.09
N HIS A 173 -14.77 -15.10 -30.98
CA HIS A 173 -14.50 -15.72 -29.69
C HIS A 173 -15.61 -16.69 -29.31
N ILE A 174 -15.26 -17.88 -28.83
CA ILE A 174 -16.21 -18.72 -28.09
C ILE A 174 -16.03 -18.44 -26.60
N PHE A 175 -17.04 -17.82 -26.02
CA PHE A 175 -17.09 -17.46 -24.61
C PHE A 175 -17.88 -18.53 -23.84
N ILE A 176 -17.32 -18.98 -22.72
CA ILE A 176 -17.91 -19.98 -21.83
C ILE A 176 -17.94 -19.41 -20.41
N GLU A 177 -19.10 -19.42 -19.78
CA GLU A 177 -19.29 -19.08 -18.37
C GLU A 177 -19.70 -20.33 -17.59
N GLN A 178 -18.98 -20.64 -16.51
CA GLN A 178 -19.09 -21.88 -15.78
C GLN A 178 -19.01 -21.66 -14.26
N PHE A 179 -19.89 -22.34 -13.52
CA PHE A 179 -19.81 -22.43 -12.06
C PHE A 179 -19.24 -23.79 -11.66
N LEU A 180 -18.32 -23.80 -10.71
CA LEU A 180 -17.54 -24.95 -10.30
C LEU A 180 -17.61 -25.14 -8.79
N ARG A 181 -17.48 -26.39 -8.34
CA ARG A 181 -16.94 -26.71 -7.01
C ARG A 181 -15.60 -27.41 -7.18
N VAL A 182 -14.55 -26.82 -6.62
CA VAL A 182 -13.20 -27.36 -6.71
C VAL A 182 -12.71 -27.86 -5.37
N GLU A 183 -11.96 -28.95 -5.39
CA GLU A 183 -11.24 -29.47 -4.24
C GLU A 183 -9.80 -28.94 -4.25
N SER A 184 -9.41 -28.26 -3.17
CA SER A 184 -8.01 -27.91 -2.91
C SER A 184 -7.32 -28.99 -2.09
N PRO A 185 -6.09 -29.40 -2.45
CA PRO A 185 -5.32 -30.32 -1.62
C PRO A 185 -5.03 -29.70 -0.24
N ALA A 186 -4.80 -30.55 0.76
CA ALA A 186 -4.34 -30.09 2.06
C ALA A 186 -2.90 -29.58 1.95
N GLU A 187 -2.61 -28.43 2.58
CA GLU A 187 -1.30 -27.80 2.52
C GLU A 187 -0.80 -27.45 3.93
N GLY A 188 0.26 -28.14 4.37
CA GLY A 188 0.82 -27.99 5.71
C GLY A 188 -0.20 -28.29 6.81
N LYS A 189 -0.66 -27.25 7.52
CA LYS A 189 -1.68 -27.35 8.58
C LYS A 189 -3.10 -27.03 8.08
N THR A 190 -3.25 -26.63 6.82
CA THR A 190 -4.53 -26.27 6.21
C THR A 190 -5.18 -27.54 5.66
N PRO A 191 -6.38 -27.93 6.13
CA PRO A 191 -7.06 -29.10 5.59
C PRO A 191 -7.50 -28.86 4.14
N ALA A 192 -7.74 -29.96 3.42
CA ALA A 192 -8.38 -29.88 2.11
C ALA A 192 -9.72 -29.14 2.22
N SER A 193 -10.04 -28.34 1.21
CA SER A 193 -11.25 -27.51 1.22
C SER A 193 -11.98 -27.64 -0.10
N ILE A 194 -13.31 -27.49 -0.05
CA ILE A 194 -14.14 -27.42 -1.26
C ILE A 194 -14.64 -26.00 -1.40
N SER A 195 -14.24 -25.34 -2.48
CA SER A 195 -14.58 -23.95 -2.74
C SER A 195 -15.45 -23.81 -3.99
N PRO A 196 -16.53 -23.02 -3.95
CA PRO A 196 -17.23 -22.63 -5.16
C PRO A 196 -16.35 -21.65 -5.97
N ILE A 197 -16.29 -21.82 -7.29
CA ILE A 197 -15.56 -20.92 -8.19
C ILE A 197 -16.45 -20.59 -9.38
N HIS A 198 -16.53 -19.31 -9.73
CA HIS A 198 -17.13 -18.88 -10.99
C HIS A 198 -15.99 -18.56 -11.97
N ILE A 199 -15.97 -19.23 -13.13
CA ILE A 199 -14.91 -19.10 -14.13
C ILE A 199 -15.46 -18.77 -15.51
N LYS A 200 -14.69 -17.99 -16.26
CA LYS A 200 -14.95 -17.63 -17.65
C LYS A 200 -13.79 -18.10 -18.53
N TYR A 201 -14.11 -18.68 -19.68
CA TYR A 201 -13.16 -19.05 -20.72
C TYR A 201 -13.45 -18.29 -22.01
N ASP A 202 -12.41 -17.90 -22.71
CA ASP A 202 -12.45 -17.34 -24.06
C ASP A 202 -11.50 -18.13 -24.96
N PHE A 203 -12.03 -18.65 -26.07
CA PHE A 203 -11.27 -19.29 -27.13
C PHE A 203 -11.35 -18.49 -28.42
N SER A 204 -10.20 -18.12 -28.99
CA SER A 204 -10.11 -17.52 -30.32
C SER A 204 -8.99 -18.15 -31.13
N THR A 205 -9.03 -18.07 -32.47
CA THR A 205 -7.92 -18.53 -33.31
C THR A 205 -6.63 -17.80 -32.92
N TYR A 206 -5.56 -18.56 -32.66
CA TYR A 206 -4.25 -17.98 -32.38
C TYR A 206 -3.49 -17.74 -33.68
N VAL A 207 -3.29 -16.46 -33.98
CA VAL A 207 -2.35 -15.98 -34.99
C VAL A 207 -1.57 -14.84 -34.34
N GLN A 208 -0.26 -15.01 -34.23
CA GLN A 208 0.62 -13.98 -33.69
C GLN A 208 0.44 -12.70 -34.52
N ASN A 209 0.24 -11.55 -33.86
CA ASN A 209 0.03 -10.28 -34.54
C ASN A 209 1.33 -9.85 -35.26
N PRO A 210 1.37 -9.82 -36.61
CA PRO A 210 2.59 -9.50 -37.35
C PRO A 210 3.00 -8.03 -37.22
N ASN A 211 2.08 -7.16 -36.78
CA ASN A 211 2.35 -5.73 -36.57
C ASN A 211 2.74 -5.39 -35.13
N PHE A 212 2.71 -6.38 -34.22
CA PHE A 212 3.13 -6.19 -32.84
C PHE A 212 4.58 -6.63 -32.67
N THR A 213 5.42 -5.74 -32.14
CA THR A 213 6.80 -6.05 -31.81
C THR A 213 6.92 -6.20 -30.29
N PRO A 214 7.21 -7.42 -29.78
CA PRO A 214 7.49 -7.64 -28.37
C PRO A 214 8.66 -6.77 -27.91
N THR A 215 8.60 -6.27 -26.68
CA THR A 215 9.68 -5.48 -26.06
C THR A 215 10.24 -6.26 -24.90
N ALA A 216 11.52 -6.62 -24.98
CA ALA A 216 12.20 -7.33 -23.90
C ALA A 216 12.18 -6.49 -22.62
N SER A 217 11.92 -7.13 -21.49
CA SER A 217 11.94 -6.45 -20.22
C SER A 217 13.37 -6.04 -19.84
N PRO A 218 13.59 -4.80 -19.36
CA PRO A 218 14.86 -4.39 -18.77
C PRO A 218 15.04 -4.91 -17.32
N GLY A 219 14.08 -5.67 -16.79
CA GLY A 219 14.04 -6.11 -15.40
C GLY A 219 13.54 -5.03 -14.43
N PHE A 220 13.69 -5.29 -13.13
CA PHE A 220 13.07 -4.49 -12.05
C PHE A 220 14.02 -3.53 -11.33
N THR A 221 15.12 -3.09 -11.95
CA THR A 221 16.15 -2.29 -11.24
C THR A 221 15.97 -0.78 -11.36
N LYS A 222 15.48 -0.29 -12.50
CA LYS A 222 15.34 1.15 -12.81
C LYS A 222 13.95 1.54 -13.30
N VAL A 223 13.19 0.58 -13.77
CA VAL A 223 11.81 0.70 -14.25
C VAL A 223 11.08 -0.60 -13.92
N GLY A 224 9.75 -0.60 -13.93
CA GLY A 224 8.97 -1.79 -13.55
C GLY A 224 7.80 -2.04 -14.48
N TYR A 225 7.70 -3.28 -14.98
CA TYR A 225 6.64 -3.72 -15.87
C TYR A 225 6.03 -5.05 -15.42
N PHE A 226 4.77 -5.30 -15.76
CA PHE A 226 4.26 -6.65 -15.75
C PHE A 226 4.84 -7.41 -16.95
N GLU A 227 5.30 -8.63 -16.69
CA GLU A 227 6.02 -9.45 -17.68
C GLU A 227 5.24 -10.73 -17.98
N ASN A 228 5.40 -11.26 -19.19
CA ASN A 228 4.95 -12.61 -19.50
C ASN A 228 5.90 -13.67 -18.91
N HIS A 229 5.51 -14.94 -19.05
CA HIS A 229 6.39 -16.05 -18.73
C HIS A 229 7.66 -15.98 -19.61
N PRO A 230 8.85 -16.35 -19.10
CA PRO A 230 10.06 -16.44 -19.93
C PRO A 230 9.84 -17.30 -21.17
N VAL A 231 10.22 -16.80 -22.34
CA VAL A 231 10.04 -17.46 -23.63
C VAL A 231 11.40 -17.69 -24.28
N TYR A 232 11.59 -18.84 -24.91
CA TYR A 232 12.74 -19.10 -25.79
C TYR A 232 12.43 -18.59 -27.20
N PRO A 233 13.05 -17.48 -27.65
CA PRO A 233 12.78 -16.94 -28.98
C PRO A 233 13.44 -17.79 -30.07
N THR A 234 13.09 -17.52 -31.33
CA THR A 234 13.72 -18.14 -32.50
C THR A 234 14.50 -17.10 -33.30
N ASP A 235 15.59 -17.53 -33.93
CA ASP A 235 16.37 -16.71 -34.85
C ASP A 235 15.70 -16.58 -36.24
N ALA A 236 16.33 -15.83 -37.15
CA ALA A 236 15.81 -15.63 -38.50
C ALA A 236 15.65 -16.92 -39.32
N ASN A 237 16.30 -18.01 -38.92
CA ASN A 237 16.21 -19.33 -39.54
C ASN A 237 15.22 -20.25 -38.82
N GLY A 238 14.55 -19.77 -37.77
CA GLY A 238 13.61 -20.53 -36.94
C GLY A 238 14.27 -21.43 -35.89
N SER A 239 15.59 -21.29 -35.65
CA SER A 239 16.31 -22.05 -34.62
C SER A 239 16.11 -21.42 -33.25
N ILE A 240 15.94 -22.24 -32.22
CA ILE A 240 15.71 -21.75 -30.85
C ILE A 240 16.99 -21.10 -30.31
N ILE A 241 16.82 -19.94 -29.69
CA ILE A 241 17.86 -19.26 -28.92
C ILE A 241 17.75 -19.75 -27.47
N GLU A 242 18.79 -20.42 -26.97
CA GLU A 242 18.81 -21.07 -25.64
C GLU A 242 18.89 -20.08 -24.46
N THR A 243 18.67 -18.78 -24.71
CA THR A 243 18.57 -17.75 -23.68
C THR A 243 17.12 -17.29 -23.61
N PRO A 244 16.40 -17.54 -22.50
CA PRO A 244 15.02 -17.11 -22.36
C PRO A 244 14.95 -15.59 -22.23
N VAL A 245 13.84 -15.02 -22.72
CA VAL A 245 13.54 -13.59 -22.65
C VAL A 245 12.15 -13.42 -22.05
N THR A 246 12.00 -12.47 -21.14
CA THR A 246 10.67 -11.97 -20.73
C THR A 246 10.35 -10.71 -21.52
N TYR A 247 9.09 -10.57 -21.91
CA TYR A 247 8.56 -9.42 -22.62
C TYR A 247 7.63 -8.62 -21.70
N ILE A 248 7.72 -7.30 -21.83
CA ILE A 248 6.79 -6.36 -21.21
C ILE A 248 5.38 -6.64 -21.75
N LYS A 249 4.41 -6.76 -20.85
CA LYS A 249 3.00 -6.80 -21.23
C LYS A 249 2.55 -5.40 -21.65
N LYS A 250 2.09 -5.24 -22.89
CA LYS A 250 1.65 -3.95 -23.43
C LYS A 250 0.63 -4.09 -24.56
N PHE A 251 -0.10 -3.03 -24.86
CA PHE A 251 -1.06 -3.03 -25.97
C PHE A 251 -0.39 -2.77 -27.35
N ASP A 252 -1.05 -3.21 -28.42
CA ASP A 252 -0.74 -2.76 -29.79
C ASP A 252 -1.29 -1.34 -30.04
N ILE A 253 -0.42 -0.33 -29.99
CA ILE A 253 -0.79 1.09 -30.16
C ILE A 253 -0.96 1.53 -31.62
N ASN A 254 -0.86 0.61 -32.58
CA ASN A 254 -1.23 0.89 -33.97
C ASN A 254 -2.75 0.97 -34.15
N LYS A 255 -3.51 0.49 -33.16
CA LYS A 255 -4.97 0.58 -33.10
C LYS A 255 -5.37 1.41 -31.86
N PRO A 256 -6.51 2.13 -31.90
CA PRO A 256 -7.03 2.80 -30.72
C PRO A 256 -7.37 1.80 -29.60
N ILE A 257 -6.94 2.09 -28.37
CA ILE A 257 -7.29 1.34 -27.17
C ILE A 257 -8.54 1.98 -26.57
N THR A 258 -9.68 1.29 -26.64
CA THR A 258 -10.93 1.82 -26.07
C THR A 258 -11.19 1.18 -24.71
N PHE A 259 -11.33 2.02 -23.68
CA PHE A 259 -11.84 1.63 -22.38
C PHE A 259 -13.33 1.97 -22.28
N TYR A 260 -14.09 1.05 -21.71
CA TYR A 260 -15.53 1.12 -21.58
C TYR A 260 -15.91 1.36 -20.13
N THR A 261 -16.56 2.48 -19.83
CA THR A 261 -17.02 2.79 -18.47
C THR A 261 -18.41 2.23 -18.24
N THR A 262 -18.63 1.64 -17.07
CA THR A 262 -19.92 1.04 -16.73
C THR A 262 -20.99 2.09 -16.46
N SER A 263 -22.24 1.78 -16.81
CA SER A 263 -23.37 2.72 -16.71
C SER A 263 -23.74 3.09 -15.27
N ASN A 264 -23.30 2.32 -14.28
CA ASN A 264 -23.51 2.61 -12.86
C ASN A 264 -22.48 3.60 -12.28
N THR A 265 -21.49 4.04 -13.05
CA THR A 265 -20.57 5.11 -12.63
C THR A 265 -21.40 6.36 -12.27
N PRO A 266 -21.30 6.90 -11.04
CA PRO A 266 -22.09 8.07 -10.65
C PRO A 266 -21.79 9.26 -11.57
N LYS A 267 -22.83 9.92 -12.10
CA LYS A 267 -22.69 11.03 -13.07
C LYS A 267 -21.72 12.13 -12.64
N LYS A 268 -21.69 12.46 -11.35
CA LYS A 268 -20.77 13.47 -10.80
C LYS A 268 -19.29 13.08 -10.90
N TRP A 269 -18.97 11.79 -11.02
CA TRP A 269 -17.61 11.25 -11.14
C TRP A 269 -17.25 10.82 -12.56
N GLU A 270 -18.22 10.76 -13.48
CA GLU A 270 -18.02 10.28 -14.85
C GLU A 270 -16.86 11.01 -15.55
N ARG A 271 -16.80 12.34 -15.41
CA ARG A 271 -15.70 13.13 -16.00
C ARG A 271 -14.35 12.82 -15.36
N ALA A 272 -14.31 12.61 -14.05
CA ALA A 272 -13.07 12.25 -13.35
C ALA A 272 -12.54 10.88 -13.79
N VAL A 273 -13.44 9.89 -13.92
CA VAL A 273 -13.09 8.57 -14.44
C VAL A 273 -12.56 8.68 -15.88
N GLN A 274 -13.25 9.42 -16.75
CA GLN A 274 -12.80 9.66 -18.14
C GLN A 274 -11.44 10.34 -18.20
N ASP A 275 -11.23 11.40 -17.43
CA ASP A 275 -9.96 12.14 -17.39
C ASP A 275 -8.81 11.24 -16.92
N GLY A 276 -9.04 10.39 -15.91
CA GLY A 276 -8.05 9.42 -15.43
C GLY A 276 -7.65 8.40 -16.49
N VAL A 277 -8.62 7.88 -17.26
CA VAL A 277 -8.32 6.98 -18.39
C VAL A 277 -7.53 7.69 -19.49
N LEU A 278 -7.93 8.92 -19.83
CA LEU A 278 -7.34 9.67 -20.93
C LEU A 278 -5.98 10.31 -20.58
N TYR A 279 -5.60 10.35 -19.30
CA TYR A 279 -4.34 10.92 -18.83
C TYR A 279 -3.13 10.46 -19.64
N TRP A 280 -3.03 9.15 -19.89
CA TRP A 280 -1.89 8.54 -20.56
C TRP A 280 -1.70 9.00 -22.01
N ASN A 281 -2.72 9.59 -22.66
CA ASN A 281 -2.55 10.22 -23.97
C ASN A 281 -1.54 11.38 -23.93
N LYS A 282 -1.40 12.05 -22.78
CA LYS A 282 -0.35 13.07 -22.58
C LYS A 282 1.04 12.45 -22.73
N ALA A 283 1.28 11.31 -22.08
CA ALA A 283 2.55 10.60 -22.16
C ALA A 283 2.81 9.99 -23.55
N PHE A 284 1.76 9.51 -24.23
CA PHE A 284 1.87 9.06 -25.62
C PHE A 284 2.17 10.22 -26.60
N GLY A 285 1.82 11.46 -26.26
CA GLY A 285 1.93 12.62 -27.14
C GLY A 285 0.92 12.63 -28.31
N ARG A 286 -0.04 11.71 -28.30
CA ARG A 286 -1.13 11.58 -29.29
C ARG A 286 -2.30 10.81 -28.68
N GLU A 287 -3.47 10.88 -29.32
CA GLU A 287 -4.62 10.05 -28.95
C GLU A 287 -4.35 8.57 -29.30
N VAL A 288 -4.09 7.76 -28.28
CA VAL A 288 -3.99 6.29 -28.35
C VAL A 288 -5.17 5.65 -27.62
N ILE A 289 -5.58 6.24 -26.50
CA ILE A 289 -6.62 5.76 -25.61
C ILE A 289 -7.91 6.55 -25.82
N LYS A 290 -9.05 5.84 -25.82
CA LYS A 290 -10.40 6.38 -25.94
C LYS A 290 -11.29 5.87 -24.81
N VAL A 291 -12.36 6.60 -24.53
CA VAL A 291 -13.41 6.19 -23.59
C VAL A 291 -14.75 6.09 -24.30
N ALA A 292 -15.50 5.03 -24.00
CA ALA A 292 -16.87 4.82 -24.47
C ALA A 292 -17.75 4.25 -23.35
N PRO A 293 -19.09 4.38 -23.41
CA PRO A 293 -19.96 3.66 -22.48
C PRO A 293 -19.98 2.16 -22.80
N LEU A 294 -19.93 1.31 -21.77
CA LEU A 294 -20.04 -0.13 -21.94
C LEU A 294 -21.41 -0.51 -22.55
N PRO A 295 -21.46 -1.34 -23.61
CA PRO A 295 -22.73 -1.82 -24.15
C PRO A 295 -23.54 -2.61 -23.12
N ALA A 296 -24.87 -2.51 -23.20
CA ALA A 296 -25.76 -3.23 -22.30
C ALA A 296 -25.60 -4.76 -22.43
N GLY A 297 -25.60 -5.46 -21.30
CA GLY A 297 -25.51 -6.93 -21.24
C GLY A 297 -24.09 -7.50 -21.29
N VAL A 298 -23.06 -6.66 -21.47
CA VAL A 298 -21.66 -7.09 -21.38
C VAL A 298 -21.26 -7.19 -19.91
N SER A 299 -20.73 -8.35 -19.51
CA SER A 299 -20.19 -8.62 -18.19
C SER A 299 -18.65 -8.53 -18.17
N ILE A 300 -18.06 -8.45 -16.97
CA ILE A 300 -16.60 -8.44 -16.80
C ILE A 300 -15.96 -9.70 -17.39
N PHE A 301 -14.77 -9.55 -17.96
CA PHE A 301 -14.00 -10.58 -18.67
C PHE A 301 -14.68 -11.17 -19.91
N GLU A 302 -15.67 -10.48 -20.48
CA GLU A 302 -16.11 -10.78 -21.84
C GLU A 302 -15.08 -10.31 -22.88
N PRO A 303 -14.87 -11.07 -23.96
CA PRO A 303 -13.83 -10.78 -24.94
C PRO A 303 -14.09 -9.48 -25.71
N GLY A 304 -13.02 -8.76 -26.02
CA GLY A 304 -13.05 -7.56 -26.87
C GLY A 304 -13.29 -6.23 -26.14
N TYR A 305 -13.42 -6.24 -24.82
CA TYR A 305 -13.64 -5.04 -24.02
C TYR A 305 -12.49 -4.80 -23.03
N ASN A 306 -12.06 -3.54 -22.93
CA ASN A 306 -11.32 -3.07 -21.76
C ASN A 306 -12.29 -2.32 -20.86
N ILE A 307 -12.52 -2.73 -19.63
CA ILE A 307 -13.64 -2.22 -18.81
C ILE A 307 -13.12 -1.44 -17.61
N VAL A 308 -13.68 -0.26 -17.37
CA VAL A 308 -13.56 0.47 -16.10
C VAL A 308 -14.89 0.32 -15.36
N GLN A 309 -14.90 -0.56 -14.37
CA GLN A 309 -16.07 -0.95 -13.59
C GLN A 309 -16.13 -0.14 -12.30
N TRP A 310 -17.22 0.58 -12.11
CA TRP A 310 -17.57 1.15 -10.81
C TRP A 310 -18.23 0.08 -9.92
N LEU A 311 -17.74 -0.09 -8.70
CA LEU A 311 -18.26 -1.02 -7.70
C LEU A 311 -18.84 -0.24 -6.53
N ASP A 312 -20.12 -0.47 -6.25
CA ASP A 312 -20.81 0.11 -5.09
C ASP A 312 -20.43 -0.69 -3.83
N TRP A 313 -19.22 -0.44 -3.33
CA TRP A 313 -18.64 -1.10 -2.17
C TRP A 313 -17.91 -0.11 -1.27
N ASP A 314 -18.69 0.51 -0.38
CA ASP A 314 -18.26 1.67 0.41
C ASP A 314 -17.18 1.35 1.46
N THR A 315 -17.00 0.07 1.81
CA THR A 315 -16.05 -0.39 2.82
C THR A 315 -14.75 -0.97 2.25
N ALA A 316 -14.69 -1.21 0.93
CA ALA A 316 -13.51 -1.78 0.28
C ALA A 316 -12.51 -0.70 -0.10
N GLY A 317 -11.53 -0.42 0.75
CA GLY A 317 -10.48 0.58 0.53
C GLY A 317 -9.41 0.22 -0.51
N PHE A 318 -9.78 -0.46 -1.60
CA PHE A 318 -8.87 -0.85 -2.69
C PHE A 318 -9.52 -0.59 -4.06
N ALA A 319 -8.68 -0.25 -5.01
CA ALA A 319 -8.94 -0.34 -6.44
C ALA A 319 -7.89 -1.30 -7.00
N TYR A 320 -8.18 -1.94 -8.12
CA TYR A 320 -7.19 -2.78 -8.76
C TYR A 320 -7.48 -2.97 -10.24
N ALA A 321 -6.42 -3.29 -10.97
CA ALA A 321 -6.44 -3.57 -12.38
C ALA A 321 -6.06 -5.01 -12.68
N ALA A 322 -6.48 -5.48 -13.84
CA ALA A 322 -6.14 -6.79 -14.34
C ALA A 322 -6.10 -6.80 -15.86
N SER A 323 -5.29 -7.66 -16.46
CA SER A 323 -5.24 -7.80 -17.92
C SER A 323 -4.87 -9.20 -18.36
N SER A 324 -5.39 -9.62 -19.51
CA SER A 324 -4.99 -10.87 -20.17
C SER A 324 -4.10 -10.55 -21.36
N SER A 325 -3.02 -11.31 -21.54
CA SER A 325 -2.03 -11.06 -22.59
C SER A 325 -1.65 -12.33 -23.34
N ASP A 326 -1.22 -12.21 -24.59
CA ASP A 326 -0.58 -13.29 -25.33
C ASP A 326 0.65 -13.79 -24.54
N PRO A 327 0.72 -15.10 -24.22
CA PRO A 327 1.81 -15.65 -23.42
C PRO A 327 3.17 -15.61 -24.12
N LEU A 328 3.23 -15.57 -25.45
CA LEU A 328 4.48 -15.59 -26.23
C LEU A 328 5.02 -14.20 -26.53
N THR A 329 4.15 -13.20 -26.62
CA THR A 329 4.53 -11.83 -27.05
C THR A 329 4.36 -10.76 -25.98
N GLY A 330 3.50 -10.99 -24.98
CA GLY A 330 3.09 -9.95 -24.03
C GLY A 330 2.00 -9.01 -24.56
N GLU A 331 1.47 -9.20 -25.78
CA GLU A 331 0.41 -8.35 -26.32
C GLU A 331 -0.88 -8.46 -25.48
N ILE A 332 -1.26 -7.36 -24.82
CA ILE A 332 -2.48 -7.29 -24.02
C ILE A 332 -3.71 -7.35 -24.93
N GLN A 333 -4.60 -8.29 -24.63
CA GLN A 333 -5.82 -8.55 -25.40
C GLN A 333 -7.06 -7.88 -24.79
N ASN A 334 -7.12 -7.83 -23.46
CA ASN A 334 -8.19 -7.18 -22.70
C ASN A 334 -7.68 -6.75 -21.32
N ALA A 335 -8.36 -5.76 -20.74
CA ALA A 335 -8.04 -5.25 -19.42
C ALA A 335 -9.29 -4.84 -18.63
N HIS A 336 -9.20 -4.88 -17.31
CA HIS A 336 -10.29 -4.59 -16.40
C HIS A 336 -9.75 -3.75 -15.25
N VAL A 337 -10.43 -2.65 -14.94
CA VAL A 337 -10.18 -1.79 -13.79
C VAL A 337 -11.41 -1.84 -12.90
N PHE A 338 -11.21 -2.08 -11.62
CA PHE A 338 -12.25 -2.10 -10.61
C PHE A 338 -12.06 -0.93 -9.66
N MET A 339 -13.02 0.00 -9.69
CA MET A 339 -13.01 1.23 -8.89
C MET A 339 -14.13 1.18 -7.86
N THR A 340 -13.79 1.18 -6.57
CA THR A 340 -14.78 1.10 -5.49
C THR A 340 -15.29 2.48 -5.06
N SER A 341 -16.54 2.56 -4.65
CA SER A 341 -17.17 3.77 -4.10
C SER A 341 -16.52 4.26 -2.79
N SER A 342 -15.74 3.42 -2.11
CA SER A 342 -14.98 3.77 -0.91
C SER A 342 -14.05 4.96 -1.14
N PHE A 343 -13.44 5.08 -2.33
CA PHE A 343 -12.58 6.21 -2.67
C PHE A 343 -13.37 7.51 -2.71
N ALA A 344 -14.61 7.49 -3.22
CA ALA A 344 -15.48 8.65 -3.20
C ALA A 344 -15.93 9.01 -1.78
N ILE A 345 -16.37 8.03 -1.00
CA ILE A 345 -16.95 8.27 0.33
C ILE A 345 -15.87 8.65 1.34
N GLY A 346 -14.77 7.90 1.39
CA GLY A 346 -13.66 8.15 2.29
C GLY A 346 -12.98 9.49 2.01
N SER A 347 -12.78 9.84 0.73
CA SER A 347 -12.20 11.16 0.39
C SER A 347 -13.17 12.31 0.62
N TYR A 348 -14.46 12.13 0.42
CA TYR A 348 -15.47 13.14 0.75
C TYR A 348 -15.49 13.38 2.26
N GLN A 349 -15.50 12.30 3.07
CA GLN A 349 -15.39 12.42 4.52
C GLN A 349 -14.07 13.09 4.93
N THR A 350 -12.97 12.79 4.25
CA THR A 350 -11.66 13.42 4.51
C THR A 350 -11.70 14.91 4.21
N ALA A 351 -12.19 15.34 3.04
CA ALA A 351 -12.29 16.73 2.65
C ALA A 351 -13.27 17.51 3.53
N LYS A 352 -14.44 16.92 3.80
CA LYS A 352 -15.45 17.48 4.71
C LYS A 352 -14.91 17.64 6.11
N THR A 353 -14.25 16.60 6.62
CA THR A 353 -13.58 16.67 7.91
C THR A 353 -12.58 17.82 7.86
N TYR A 354 -11.64 17.82 6.92
CA TYR A 354 -10.62 18.86 6.82
C TYR A 354 -11.20 20.29 6.73
N LEU A 355 -12.19 20.58 5.89
CA LEU A 355 -12.76 21.93 5.77
C LEU A 355 -13.70 22.29 6.94
N SER A 356 -14.45 21.33 7.50
CA SER A 356 -15.22 21.55 8.74
C SER A 356 -14.31 21.93 9.90
N ARG A 357 -13.08 21.41 9.88
CA ARG A 357 -11.99 21.80 10.78
C ARG A 357 -11.35 23.15 10.43
N LEU A 358 -11.81 23.86 9.41
CA LEU A 358 -11.39 25.22 9.06
C LEU A 358 -12.51 26.25 9.29
N GLY A 359 -13.79 25.84 9.21
CA GLY A 359 -14.93 26.73 9.38
C GLY A 359 -15.22 27.13 10.84
N ASN A 360 -15.78 28.33 11.06
CA ASN A 360 -16.18 28.87 12.37
C ASN A 360 -17.51 28.30 12.92
N GLU A 361 -17.96 27.13 12.46
CA GLU A 361 -19.24 26.57 12.92
C GLU A 361 -19.15 26.13 14.38
N THR A 362 -20.12 26.58 15.20
CA THR A 362 -20.35 26.07 16.56
C THR A 362 -20.76 24.61 16.47
N VAL A 363 -19.82 23.70 16.69
CA VAL A 363 -20.12 22.26 16.71
C VAL A 363 -20.77 21.91 18.05
N THR A 364 -21.98 21.36 18.01
CA THR A 364 -22.71 20.91 19.20
C THR A 364 -21.96 19.76 19.87
N THR A 365 -21.44 20.02 21.06
CA THR A 365 -20.75 19.01 21.87
C THR A 365 -21.77 17.99 22.40
N HIS A 366 -21.64 16.72 22.03
CA HIS A 366 -22.51 15.66 22.54
C HIS A 366 -21.83 15.00 23.74
N LYS A 367 -22.46 15.11 24.92
CA LYS A 367 -21.98 14.46 26.14
C LYS A 367 -22.75 13.17 26.37
N MET A 368 -22.07 12.04 26.33
CA MET A 368 -22.63 10.77 26.77
C MET A 368 -22.10 10.49 28.17
N GLY A 369 -23.01 10.40 29.16
CA GLY A 369 -22.68 10.08 30.53
C GLY A 369 -23.62 9.00 31.06
N LEU A 370 -23.07 8.07 31.84
CA LEU A 370 -23.88 7.14 32.62
C LEU A 370 -24.44 7.87 33.85
N LEU A 371 -25.76 7.77 34.05
CA LEU A 371 -26.43 8.40 35.20
C LEU A 371 -25.81 7.87 36.50
N GLY A 372 -25.30 8.76 37.36
CA GLY A 372 -24.63 8.38 38.62
C GLY A 372 -23.10 8.30 38.57
N PHE A 373 -22.49 8.48 37.39
CA PHE A 373 -21.04 8.68 37.24
C PHE A 373 -20.75 10.13 36.86
N THR A 374 -19.98 10.85 37.68
CA THR A 374 -19.61 12.26 37.44
C THR A 374 -18.61 12.44 36.29
N SER A 375 -17.95 11.37 35.84
CA SER A 375 -17.07 11.37 34.67
C SER A 375 -17.88 11.14 33.39
N ALA A 376 -18.47 12.21 32.84
CA ALA A 376 -18.90 12.17 31.45
C ALA A 376 -17.65 12.15 30.57
N LEU A 377 -17.47 11.10 29.75
CA LEU A 377 -16.44 11.11 28.72
C LEU A 377 -16.95 12.00 27.58
N ASN A 378 -16.17 13.02 27.22
CA ASN A 378 -16.42 13.81 26.02
C ASN A 378 -16.12 12.91 24.81
N CYS A 379 -17.14 12.32 24.19
CA CYS A 379 -17.01 11.68 22.88
C CYS A 379 -16.98 12.78 21.79
N ASN A 380 -15.92 13.59 21.76
CA ASN A 380 -15.87 14.83 20.96
C ASN A 380 -14.57 15.01 20.13
N ASP A 381 -13.82 13.93 19.91
CA ASP A 381 -12.52 13.91 19.21
C ASP A 381 -12.52 14.69 17.87
N ASN A 382 -13.64 14.69 17.14
CA ASN A 382 -13.78 15.46 15.90
C ASN A 382 -13.85 16.99 16.09
N THR A 383 -14.52 17.48 17.13
CA THR A 383 -14.65 18.94 17.41
C THR A 383 -13.36 19.55 17.93
N ASP A 384 -12.59 18.71 18.63
CA ASP A 384 -11.38 19.10 19.30
C ASP A 384 -10.21 19.18 18.29
N ARG A 385 -10.13 18.20 17.38
CA ARG A 385 -9.27 18.28 16.19
C ARG A 385 -9.68 19.41 15.23
N ALA A 386 -10.95 19.79 15.18
CA ALA A 386 -11.41 20.90 14.34
C ALA A 386 -10.88 22.25 14.80
N SER A 387 -10.93 22.49 16.09
CA SER A 387 -10.33 23.70 16.63
C SER A 387 -8.81 23.71 16.44
N ALA A 388 -8.20 22.52 16.44
CA ALA A 388 -6.77 22.35 16.20
C ALA A 388 -6.28 22.84 14.86
N ASP A 389 -6.89 22.30 13.81
CA ASP A 389 -6.49 22.60 12.44
C ASP A 389 -6.80 24.07 12.08
N ARG A 390 -7.90 24.67 12.60
CA ARG A 390 -8.20 26.11 12.43
C ARG A 390 -7.06 27.00 12.89
N GLU A 391 -6.56 26.77 14.09
CA GLU A 391 -5.54 27.63 14.66
C GLU A 391 -4.18 27.41 13.99
N ARG A 392 -3.82 26.13 13.76
CA ARG A 392 -2.58 25.79 13.04
C ARG A 392 -2.49 26.44 11.65
N LEU A 393 -3.63 26.62 10.99
CA LEU A 393 -3.72 27.18 9.65
C LEU A 393 -4.21 28.63 9.65
N LYS A 394 -4.32 29.29 10.81
CA LYS A 394 -4.97 30.60 10.95
C LYS A 394 -4.35 31.70 10.09
N ASP A 395 -3.03 31.80 10.07
CA ASP A 395 -2.33 32.82 9.27
C ASP A 395 -2.61 32.59 7.78
N PHE A 396 -2.60 31.33 7.33
CA PHE A 396 -2.95 30.97 5.96
C PHE A 396 -4.45 31.12 5.65
N ILE A 397 -5.36 30.81 6.58
CA ILE A 397 -6.81 31.06 6.44
C ILE A 397 -7.06 32.57 6.31
N THR A 398 -6.27 33.39 7.00
CA THR A 398 -6.32 34.85 6.92
C THR A 398 -5.82 35.35 5.56
N GLU A 399 -4.76 34.73 5.01
CA GLU A 399 -4.24 34.98 3.65
C GLU A 399 -5.18 34.49 2.52
N VAL A 400 -5.97 33.44 2.75
CA VAL A 400 -6.99 32.92 1.81
C VAL A 400 -8.30 33.75 1.86
N GLU A 401 -8.24 34.95 2.45
CA GLU A 401 -9.30 35.96 2.53
C GLU A 401 -10.60 35.49 3.20
N GLY A 402 -10.75 35.71 4.50
CA GLY A 402 -12.01 36.14 5.17
C GLY A 402 -13.35 35.43 4.88
N LYS A 403 -13.35 34.27 4.23
CA LYS A 403 -14.56 33.63 3.72
C LYS A 403 -15.06 32.58 4.69
N SER A 404 -16.19 32.90 5.32
CA SER A 404 -17.18 31.86 5.58
C SER A 404 -17.62 31.33 4.21
N PHE A 405 -17.32 30.06 3.90
CA PHE A 405 -17.79 29.43 2.68
C PHE A 405 -19.26 29.08 2.82
N THR A 406 -20.07 29.37 1.80
CA THR A 406 -21.44 28.86 1.73
C THR A 406 -21.41 27.33 1.63
N ASP A 407 -22.50 26.66 2.03
CA ASP A 407 -22.56 25.20 1.91
C ASP A 407 -22.40 24.73 0.47
N GLU A 408 -22.87 25.52 -0.50
CA GLU A 408 -22.66 25.27 -1.93
C GLU A 408 -21.16 25.30 -2.31
N GLN A 409 -20.41 26.30 -1.83
CA GLN A 409 -18.96 26.39 -2.06
C GLN A 409 -18.21 25.23 -1.39
N LYS A 410 -18.61 24.83 -0.18
CA LYS A 410 -18.02 23.67 0.51
C LYS A 410 -18.26 22.39 -0.28
N GLU A 411 -19.49 22.16 -0.74
CA GLU A 411 -19.82 20.99 -1.56
C GLU A 411 -19.04 20.97 -2.88
N GLU A 412 -18.79 22.13 -3.49
CA GLU A 412 -17.93 22.24 -4.68
C GLU A 412 -16.49 21.80 -4.35
N MET A 413 -15.92 22.29 -3.24
CA MET A 413 -14.58 21.93 -2.78
C MET A 413 -14.46 20.43 -2.50
N TYR A 414 -15.42 19.84 -1.78
CA TYR A 414 -15.43 18.41 -1.48
C TYR A 414 -15.52 17.58 -2.75
N THR A 415 -16.45 17.96 -3.63
CA THR A 415 -16.66 17.27 -4.90
C THR A 415 -15.41 17.34 -5.77
N ARG A 416 -14.73 18.49 -5.82
CA ARG A 416 -13.48 18.64 -6.56
C ARG A 416 -12.35 17.79 -6.00
N TYR A 417 -12.14 17.82 -4.69
CA TYR A 417 -11.12 16.99 -4.01
C TYR A 417 -11.34 15.50 -4.32
N VAL A 418 -12.58 15.04 -4.17
CA VAL A 418 -12.97 13.65 -4.47
C VAL A 418 -12.75 13.33 -5.95
N ALA A 419 -13.16 14.22 -6.85
CA ALA A 419 -13.03 14.02 -8.29
C ALA A 419 -11.56 13.93 -8.71
N ASP A 420 -10.68 14.77 -8.16
CA ASP A 420 -9.25 14.70 -8.46
C ASP A 420 -8.62 13.42 -7.87
N TYR A 421 -9.01 12.98 -6.68
CA TYR A 421 -8.55 11.69 -6.17
C TYR A 421 -8.99 10.52 -7.07
N ILE A 422 -10.24 10.51 -7.51
CA ILE A 422 -10.74 9.51 -8.48
C ILE A 422 -9.95 9.56 -9.79
N ARG A 423 -9.61 10.75 -10.31
CA ARG A 423 -8.75 10.88 -11.51
C ARG A 423 -7.42 10.18 -11.33
N GLN A 424 -6.75 10.42 -10.21
CA GLN A 424 -5.44 9.82 -9.92
C GLN A 424 -5.53 8.30 -9.79
N VAL A 425 -6.51 7.79 -9.03
CA VAL A 425 -6.69 6.34 -8.84
C VAL A 425 -7.02 5.66 -10.18
N VAL A 426 -7.93 6.22 -10.98
CA VAL A 426 -8.24 5.64 -12.29
C VAL A 426 -7.04 5.68 -13.23
N ALA A 427 -6.26 6.77 -13.23
CA ALA A 427 -5.02 6.84 -14.00
C ALA A 427 -3.99 5.79 -13.55
N HIS A 428 -3.86 5.57 -12.25
CA HIS A 428 -3.01 4.54 -11.64
C HIS A 428 -3.41 3.14 -12.12
N GLU A 429 -4.69 2.78 -12.00
CA GLU A 429 -5.18 1.47 -12.42
C GLU A 429 -5.06 1.26 -13.93
N VAL A 430 -5.34 2.30 -14.74
CA VAL A 430 -5.09 2.22 -16.18
C VAL A 430 -3.60 2.04 -16.48
N GLY A 431 -2.70 2.64 -15.69
CA GLY A 431 -1.26 2.41 -15.79
C GLY A 431 -0.88 0.93 -15.66
N HIS A 432 -1.46 0.23 -14.69
CA HIS A 432 -1.30 -1.23 -14.57
C HIS A 432 -1.80 -1.98 -15.81
N THR A 433 -2.95 -1.57 -16.37
CA THR A 433 -3.45 -2.17 -17.61
C THR A 433 -2.58 -1.89 -18.84
N LEU A 434 -1.78 -0.83 -18.82
CA LEU A 434 -0.80 -0.52 -19.87
C LEU A 434 0.51 -1.30 -19.70
N GLY A 435 0.66 -2.04 -18.59
CA GLY A 435 1.81 -2.87 -18.30
C GLY A 435 2.70 -2.38 -17.18
N PHE A 436 2.37 -1.28 -16.48
CA PHE A 436 3.28 -0.65 -15.52
C PHE A 436 3.10 -1.20 -14.12
N ARG A 437 4.22 -1.42 -13.41
CA ARG A 437 4.19 -1.70 -11.97
C ARG A 437 4.24 -0.41 -11.16
N HIS A 438 4.09 -0.55 -9.84
CA HIS A 438 4.23 0.55 -8.92
C HIS A 438 5.62 1.19 -8.97
N ASN A 439 5.65 2.48 -8.65
CA ASN A 439 6.86 3.22 -8.29
C ASN A 439 6.63 3.95 -6.95
N PHE A 440 6.89 3.27 -5.83
CA PHE A 440 6.76 3.80 -4.47
C PHE A 440 7.83 4.85 -4.08
N ALA A 441 8.75 5.14 -4.98
CA ALA A 441 9.76 6.18 -4.78
C ALA A 441 9.44 7.47 -5.55
N ALA A 442 8.32 7.53 -6.27
CA ALA A 442 8.01 8.68 -7.12
C ALA A 442 7.74 9.95 -6.30
N SER A 443 7.22 9.80 -5.08
CA SER A 443 7.06 10.88 -4.09
C SER A 443 8.38 11.52 -3.65
N LEU A 444 9.53 10.87 -3.83
CA LEU A 444 10.83 11.48 -3.53
C LEU A 444 11.23 12.56 -4.56
N ASP A 445 10.65 12.52 -5.76
CA ASP A 445 10.85 13.51 -6.82
C ASP A 445 9.85 14.68 -6.71
N THR A 446 9.44 15.03 -5.48
CA THR A 446 8.51 16.12 -5.17
C THR A 446 9.22 17.40 -4.76
N ASP A 447 8.55 18.54 -4.94
CA ASP A 447 8.94 19.85 -4.39
C ASP A 447 8.25 20.16 -3.05
N ILE A 448 7.49 19.20 -2.52
CA ILE A 448 6.68 19.35 -1.31
C ILE A 448 7.44 18.79 -0.09
N ASP A 449 7.55 19.60 0.96
CA ASP A 449 8.20 19.26 2.21
C ASP A 449 7.42 19.79 3.43
N SER A 450 8.00 19.65 4.62
CA SER A 450 7.33 20.06 5.86
C SER A 450 7.04 21.56 5.97
N SER A 451 7.73 22.40 5.19
CA SER A 451 7.61 23.86 5.22
C SER A 451 6.46 24.39 4.36
N ASN A 452 6.11 23.67 3.28
CA ASN A 452 5.14 24.14 2.29
C ASN A 452 3.88 23.26 2.17
N TYR A 453 3.91 22.00 2.62
CA TYR A 453 2.82 21.03 2.46
C TYR A 453 1.44 21.56 2.88
N ASP A 454 1.37 22.21 4.04
CA ASP A 454 0.13 22.72 4.59
C ASP A 454 -0.44 23.88 3.77
N SER A 455 0.42 24.78 3.31
CA SER A 455 0.02 25.93 2.48
C SER A 455 -0.48 25.50 1.11
N ILE A 456 0.22 24.56 0.46
CA ILE A 456 -0.15 24.00 -0.85
C ILE A 456 -1.46 23.24 -0.73
N SER A 457 -1.60 22.39 0.29
CA SER A 457 -2.82 21.60 0.52
C SER A 457 -4.04 22.48 0.72
N LEU A 458 -3.91 23.55 1.52
CA LEU A 458 -5.00 24.48 1.80
C LEU A 458 -5.37 25.31 0.55
N LYS A 459 -4.37 25.83 -0.17
CA LYS A 459 -4.58 26.57 -1.41
C LYS A 459 -5.28 25.70 -2.45
N TYR A 460 -4.82 24.47 -2.63
CA TYR A 460 -5.47 23.52 -3.53
C TYR A 460 -6.91 23.20 -3.09
N LEU A 461 -7.14 22.91 -1.81
CA LEU A 461 -8.48 22.56 -1.34
C LEU A 461 -9.47 23.70 -1.61
N THR A 462 -9.07 24.93 -1.34
CA THR A 462 -9.95 26.11 -1.43
C THR A 462 -10.12 26.61 -2.86
N THR A 463 -9.04 26.66 -3.64
CA THR A 463 -9.05 27.24 -5.01
C THR A 463 -9.21 26.20 -6.12
N GLY A 464 -8.81 24.95 -5.87
CA GLY A 464 -8.74 23.89 -6.87
C GLY A 464 -7.53 23.98 -7.80
N ILE A 465 -6.59 24.87 -7.52
CA ILE A 465 -5.40 25.15 -8.33
C ILE A 465 -4.17 24.62 -7.59
N ILE A 466 -3.24 24.06 -8.37
CA ILE A 466 -1.86 23.77 -7.98
C ILE A 466 -0.96 24.52 -8.96
N GLU A 467 0.08 25.19 -8.46
CA GLU A 467 1.05 25.88 -9.31
C GLU A 467 1.75 24.88 -10.24
N GLU A 468 2.17 25.33 -11.42
CA GLU A 468 2.70 24.47 -12.48
C GLU A 468 4.03 23.81 -12.06
N GLU A 469 4.85 24.55 -11.32
CA GLU A 469 6.14 24.13 -10.80
C GLU A 469 6.05 23.10 -9.67
N ILE A 470 4.95 23.04 -8.92
CA ILE A 470 4.83 22.14 -7.77
C ILE A 470 4.58 20.71 -8.25
N SER A 471 5.55 19.82 -8.12
CA SER A 471 5.36 18.39 -8.41
C SER A 471 4.92 17.64 -7.16
N PRO A 472 3.76 16.93 -7.16
CA PRO A 472 3.40 16.00 -6.09
C PRO A 472 4.22 14.69 -6.12
N GLY A 473 5.02 14.48 -7.17
CA GLY A 473 5.82 13.27 -7.38
C GLY A 473 5.97 12.97 -8.88
N SER A 474 6.90 12.08 -9.24
CA SER A 474 7.22 11.79 -10.64
C SER A 474 6.24 10.84 -11.34
N SER A 475 5.31 10.19 -10.63
CA SER A 475 4.42 9.17 -11.19
C SER A 475 3.08 9.09 -10.47
N VAL A 476 2.02 8.73 -11.21
CA VAL A 476 0.75 8.31 -10.60
C VAL A 476 0.83 6.90 -10.00
N MET A 477 1.87 6.12 -10.31
CA MET A 477 2.08 4.73 -9.89
C MET A 477 2.59 4.59 -8.44
N ASP A 478 2.56 5.66 -7.65
CA ASP A 478 2.93 5.70 -6.23
C ASP A 478 1.67 5.67 -5.34
N TYR A 479 1.80 5.08 -4.16
CA TYR A 479 0.83 5.20 -3.08
C TYR A 479 1.25 6.36 -2.19
N THR A 480 0.55 7.48 -2.32
CA THR A 480 0.89 8.70 -1.56
C THR A 480 -0.18 9.00 -0.48
N PRO A 481 0.23 9.51 0.69
CA PRO A 481 -0.69 9.82 1.78
C PRO A 481 -1.35 11.21 1.63
N GLY A 482 -2.46 11.41 2.34
CA GLY A 482 -3.05 12.73 2.53
C GLY A 482 -3.50 13.39 1.22
N PHE A 483 -3.03 14.62 0.99
CA PHE A 483 -3.43 15.41 -0.18
C PHE A 483 -2.69 15.02 -1.47
N PHE A 484 -1.57 14.32 -1.40
CA PHE A 484 -0.69 14.05 -2.55
C PHE A 484 -1.43 13.40 -3.73
N SER A 485 -2.25 12.39 -3.49
CA SER A 485 -3.03 11.75 -4.57
C SER A 485 -4.01 12.71 -5.23
N SER A 486 -4.63 13.62 -4.46
CA SER A 486 -5.53 14.64 -5.02
C SER A 486 -4.76 15.74 -5.76
N LEU A 487 -3.56 16.09 -5.30
CA LEU A 487 -2.66 17.02 -6.00
C LEU A 487 -2.19 16.44 -7.35
N ALA A 488 -1.84 15.16 -7.39
CA ALA A 488 -1.55 14.45 -8.64
C ALA A 488 -2.78 14.41 -9.57
N GLY A 489 -3.97 14.15 -9.01
CA GLY A 489 -5.24 14.25 -9.73
C GLY A 489 -5.52 15.65 -10.31
N ALA A 490 -5.17 16.69 -9.56
CA ALA A 490 -5.26 18.08 -10.01
C ALA A 490 -4.29 18.36 -11.16
N LYS A 491 -3.07 17.81 -11.13
CA LYS A 491 -2.13 17.88 -12.27
C LYS A 491 -2.66 17.16 -13.50
N ILE A 492 -3.36 16.03 -13.35
CA ILE A 492 -4.05 15.37 -14.47
C ILE A 492 -5.11 16.31 -15.06
N ARG A 493 -5.90 16.99 -14.22
CA ARG A 493 -6.96 17.91 -14.66
C ARG A 493 -6.43 19.20 -15.28
N LEU A 494 -5.36 19.77 -14.74
CA LEU A 494 -4.90 21.14 -15.06
C LEU A 494 -3.68 21.19 -15.98
N GLY A 495 -2.74 20.25 -15.85
CA GLY A 495 -1.49 20.26 -16.62
C GLY A 495 -1.68 19.82 -18.07
N SER A 496 -0.79 20.23 -18.96
CA SER A 496 -0.71 19.69 -20.33
C SER A 496 0.11 18.40 -20.41
N ASP A 497 1.08 18.26 -19.51
CA ASP A 497 2.12 17.24 -19.60
C ASP A 497 1.85 16.06 -18.66
N ALA A 498 2.44 14.91 -18.97
CA ALA A 498 2.48 13.77 -18.06
C ALA A 498 3.54 13.97 -16.97
N LEU A 499 3.38 13.30 -15.83
CA LEU A 499 4.43 13.25 -14.82
C LEU A 499 5.68 12.55 -15.41
N SER A 500 6.86 12.95 -14.94
CA SER A 500 8.14 12.64 -15.59
C SER A 500 8.45 11.14 -15.68
N TYR A 501 8.14 10.36 -14.66
CA TYR A 501 8.33 8.90 -14.67
C TYR A 501 7.24 8.21 -15.50
N ASP A 502 6.01 8.71 -15.50
CA ASP A 502 4.93 8.20 -16.36
C ASP A 502 5.27 8.37 -17.86
N GLN A 503 5.90 9.50 -18.22
CA GLN A 503 6.47 9.73 -19.55
C GLN A 503 7.59 8.73 -19.85
N HIS A 504 8.52 8.54 -18.91
CA HIS A 504 9.66 7.63 -19.06
C HIS A 504 9.24 6.18 -19.32
N VAL A 505 8.29 5.64 -18.55
CA VAL A 505 7.84 4.25 -18.73
C VAL A 505 7.14 4.02 -20.07
N ILE A 506 6.45 5.04 -20.60
CA ILE A 506 5.87 5.00 -21.95
C ILE A 506 6.96 5.01 -23.01
N ASP A 507 7.97 5.87 -22.86
CA ASP A 507 9.06 6.00 -23.82
C ASP A 507 9.88 4.70 -23.92
N VAL A 508 10.14 4.05 -22.79
CA VAL A 508 10.86 2.76 -22.76
C VAL A 508 10.01 1.65 -23.38
N SER A 509 8.78 1.45 -22.91
CA SER A 509 7.95 0.30 -23.34
C SER A 509 7.37 0.44 -24.74
N TYR A 510 7.02 1.65 -25.19
CA TYR A 510 6.35 1.87 -26.48
C TYR A 510 7.21 2.60 -27.53
N LYS A 511 8.28 3.31 -27.13
CA LYS A 511 9.14 4.07 -28.05
C LYS A 511 10.59 3.56 -28.12
N GLY A 512 10.93 2.53 -27.35
CA GLY A 512 12.26 1.91 -27.37
C GLY A 512 13.37 2.79 -26.77
N ALA A 513 13.00 3.71 -25.86
CA ALA A 513 13.97 4.53 -25.15
C ALA A 513 14.82 3.71 -24.15
N ASN A 514 15.92 4.29 -23.70
CA ASN A 514 16.80 3.68 -22.71
C ASN A 514 16.06 3.52 -21.37
N PRO A 515 16.08 2.35 -20.71
CA PRO A 515 15.45 2.16 -19.40
C PRO A 515 16.08 2.99 -18.27
N TYR A 516 17.31 3.48 -18.43
CA TYR A 516 17.97 4.31 -17.43
C TYR A 516 17.36 5.71 -17.33
N SER A 517 17.14 6.17 -16.09
CA SER A 517 16.73 7.52 -15.75
C SER A 517 17.32 7.91 -14.38
N GLU A 518 17.44 9.22 -14.13
CA GLU A 518 17.82 9.78 -12.82
C GLU A 518 16.65 9.79 -11.82
N LEU A 519 15.42 9.57 -12.32
CA LEU A 519 14.20 9.49 -11.51
C LEU A 519 14.28 8.34 -10.50
N LYS A 520 13.68 8.54 -9.33
CA LYS A 520 13.69 7.53 -8.28
C LYS A 520 12.73 6.40 -8.64
N PHE A 521 13.17 5.17 -8.36
CA PHE A 521 12.41 3.98 -8.70
C PHE A 521 12.40 2.96 -7.57
N CYS A 522 11.21 2.51 -7.21
CA CYS A 522 11.03 1.38 -6.32
C CYS A 522 9.69 0.66 -6.55
N THR A 523 9.71 -0.65 -6.80
CA THR A 523 8.51 -1.41 -7.17
C THR A 523 8.05 -2.37 -6.08
N ASP A 524 7.02 -3.17 -6.36
CA ASP A 524 6.40 -4.14 -5.47
C ASP A 524 7.39 -5.03 -4.71
N ASP A 525 8.35 -5.61 -5.41
CA ASP A 525 9.35 -6.52 -4.83
C ASP A 525 10.39 -5.79 -3.95
N HIS A 526 10.48 -4.47 -4.07
CA HIS A 526 11.41 -3.63 -3.32
C HIS A 526 10.78 -2.97 -2.09
N ALA A 527 9.45 -2.88 -2.03
CA ALA A 527 8.73 -2.15 -0.98
C ALA A 527 9.07 -2.70 0.42
N GLY A 528 9.51 -1.82 1.32
CA GLY A 528 9.94 -2.15 2.68
C GLY A 528 11.36 -2.73 2.80
N SER A 529 12.03 -2.96 1.68
CA SER A 529 13.43 -3.42 1.66
C SER A 529 14.43 -2.28 1.85
N TYR A 530 14.09 -1.07 1.38
CA TYR A 530 14.90 0.15 1.45
C TYR A 530 14.29 1.19 2.41
N TYR A 531 15.11 2.07 2.98
CA TYR A 531 14.63 3.07 3.96
C TYR A 531 13.66 4.10 3.34
N ASP A 532 13.90 4.43 2.07
CA ASP A 532 13.22 5.42 1.22
C ASP A 532 12.27 4.76 0.21
N CYS A 533 11.80 3.55 0.50
CA CYS A 533 10.78 2.89 -0.30
C CYS A 533 9.78 2.11 0.55
N TYR A 534 8.75 2.81 1.02
CA TYR A 534 7.56 2.19 1.57
C TYR A 534 6.32 2.79 0.93
N ARG A 535 5.24 2.01 0.98
CA ARG A 535 3.92 2.52 0.61
C ARG A 535 3.53 3.68 1.53
N PHE A 536 2.89 4.70 0.97
CA PHE A 536 2.45 5.89 1.69
C PHE A 536 3.60 6.73 2.27
N ASP A 537 4.75 6.70 1.60
CA ASP A 537 5.78 7.71 1.80
C ASP A 537 5.42 9.01 1.08
N ALA A 538 5.93 10.10 1.61
CA ALA A 538 5.80 11.44 1.07
C ALA A 538 7.04 12.27 1.37
N PHE A 539 7.07 13.45 0.76
CA PHE A 539 8.19 14.39 0.76
C PHE A 539 9.43 13.82 0.06
N LYS A 540 10.32 14.74 -0.29
CA LYS A 540 11.64 14.40 -0.80
C LYS A 540 12.49 13.63 0.22
N ASN A 541 12.28 13.89 1.51
CA ASN A 541 12.94 13.23 2.62
C ASN A 541 11.91 12.55 3.53
N VAL A 542 11.90 11.21 3.50
CA VAL A 542 10.92 10.40 4.24
C VAL A 542 11.08 10.50 5.76
N LEU A 543 12.29 10.76 6.27
CA LEU A 543 12.51 10.93 7.72
C LEU A 543 11.99 12.29 8.18
N GLU A 544 12.15 13.33 7.37
CA GLU A 544 11.52 14.63 7.59
C GLU A 544 10.00 14.49 7.64
N GLU A 545 9.41 13.74 6.72
CA GLU A 545 7.97 13.46 6.71
C GLU A 545 7.50 12.78 7.99
N LYS A 546 8.20 11.72 8.43
CA LYS A 546 7.82 11.00 9.66
C LYS A 546 8.01 11.89 10.90
N LYS A 547 9.04 12.74 10.94
CA LYS A 547 9.25 13.72 12.01
C LYS A 547 8.16 14.80 12.02
N TYR A 548 7.80 15.34 10.86
CA TYR A 548 6.69 16.26 10.71
C TYR A 548 5.39 15.65 11.24
N ASN A 549 5.13 14.37 10.95
CA ASN A 549 3.95 13.66 11.46
C ASN A 549 3.95 13.49 13.00
N VAL A 550 5.11 13.27 13.63
CA VAL A 550 5.25 13.29 15.10
C VAL A 550 4.89 14.68 15.65
N GLU A 551 5.50 15.73 15.13
CA GLU A 551 5.31 17.11 15.62
C GLU A 551 3.86 17.58 15.41
N ARG A 552 3.28 17.24 14.26
CA ARG A 552 1.86 17.49 13.96
C ARG A 552 0.94 16.77 14.94
N SER A 553 1.25 15.52 15.30
CA SER A 553 0.43 14.76 16.26
C SER A 553 0.48 15.39 17.66
N LEU A 554 1.65 15.84 18.12
CA LEU A 554 1.79 16.57 19.39
C LEU A 554 0.97 17.88 19.41
N LYS A 555 1.02 18.66 18.32
CA LYS A 555 0.20 19.87 18.17
C LYS A 555 -1.29 19.52 18.24
N ASN A 556 -1.73 18.49 17.52
CA ASN A 556 -3.14 18.06 17.53
C ASN A 556 -3.62 17.68 18.94
N ILE A 557 -2.83 16.94 19.71
CA ILE A 557 -3.16 16.60 21.10
C ILE A 557 -3.32 17.88 21.95
N ALA A 558 -2.42 18.86 21.80
CA ALA A 558 -2.48 20.12 22.56
C ALA A 558 -3.78 20.89 22.28
N HIS A 559 -4.14 21.02 21.02
CA HIS A 559 -5.39 21.66 20.64
C HIS A 559 -6.62 20.91 21.15
N ILE A 560 -6.61 19.57 21.07
CA ILE A 560 -7.73 18.75 21.52
C ILE A 560 -8.01 18.98 23.01
N LEU A 561 -6.96 19.01 23.81
CA LEU A 561 -7.07 19.24 25.25
C LEU A 561 -7.60 20.65 25.56
N ILE A 562 -7.13 21.67 24.85
CA ILE A 562 -7.56 23.06 25.06
C ILE A 562 -9.03 23.25 24.73
N SER A 563 -9.46 22.79 23.55
CA SER A 563 -10.84 22.95 23.11
C SER A 563 -11.80 22.09 23.91
N GLY A 564 -11.42 20.86 24.25
CA GLY A 564 -12.34 19.88 24.82
C GLY A 564 -12.50 20.03 26.34
N ASN A 565 -11.38 20.23 27.04
CA ASN A 565 -11.35 20.18 28.50
C ASN A 565 -11.41 21.56 29.14
N PHE A 566 -11.02 22.62 28.42
CA PHE A 566 -10.87 23.97 28.96
C PHE A 566 -11.80 25.02 28.34
N ALA A 567 -12.77 24.63 27.50
CA ALA A 567 -13.74 25.54 26.88
C ALA A 567 -14.51 26.45 27.86
N PHE A 568 -14.70 26.00 29.13
CA PHE A 568 -15.40 26.80 30.15
C PHE A 568 -14.70 28.12 30.50
N ILE A 569 -13.42 28.30 30.13
CA ILE A 569 -12.70 29.56 30.32
C ILE A 569 -13.38 30.71 29.55
N ASN A 570 -14.02 30.41 28.41
CA ASN A 570 -14.78 31.38 27.62
C ASN A 570 -16.23 31.56 28.07
N ASP A 571 -16.67 30.84 29.11
CA ASP A 571 -18.03 30.99 29.63
C ASP A 571 -18.18 32.35 30.33
N SER A 572 -18.91 33.27 29.70
CA SER A 572 -19.15 34.61 30.22
C SER A 572 -20.11 34.63 31.42
N THR A 573 -20.76 33.51 31.74
CA THR A 573 -21.63 33.37 32.90
C THR A 573 -20.86 33.03 34.19
N LEU A 574 -19.60 32.62 34.07
CA LEU A 574 -18.74 32.28 35.21
C LEU A 574 -17.83 33.46 35.58
N THR A 575 -17.72 33.72 36.88
CA THR A 575 -16.66 34.60 37.41
C THR A 575 -15.29 33.94 37.29
N GLU A 576 -14.22 34.72 37.42
CA GLU A 576 -12.85 34.17 37.40
C GLU A 576 -12.65 33.11 38.50
N ASP A 577 -13.14 33.37 39.72
CA ASP A 577 -13.08 32.40 40.83
C ASP A 577 -13.81 31.09 40.50
N GLN A 578 -14.98 31.17 39.88
CA GLN A 578 -15.74 29.98 39.44
C GLN A 578 -15.02 29.22 38.32
N LYS A 579 -14.35 29.92 37.39
CA LYS A 579 -13.50 29.30 36.38
C LYS A 579 -12.31 28.59 37.04
N LEU A 580 -11.66 29.21 38.03
CA LEU A 580 -10.53 28.63 38.77
C LEU A 580 -10.95 27.40 39.60
N GLU A 581 -12.14 27.41 40.19
CA GLU A 581 -12.72 26.27 40.91
C GLU A 581 -13.00 25.11 39.93
N LYS A 582 -13.69 25.41 38.82
CA LYS A 582 -13.99 24.43 37.77
C LYS A 582 -12.72 23.83 37.17
N PHE A 583 -11.66 24.61 37.01
CA PHE A 583 -10.35 24.12 36.57
C PHE A 583 -9.83 22.98 37.44
N ASN A 584 -10.01 23.06 38.78
CA ASN A 584 -9.53 22.03 39.70
C ASN A 584 -10.32 20.70 39.56
N SER A 585 -11.50 20.73 38.95
CA SER A 585 -12.31 19.54 38.69
C SER A 585 -11.99 18.83 37.36
N VAL A 586 -11.17 19.45 36.50
CA VAL A 586 -10.81 18.89 35.19
C VAL A 586 -9.82 17.73 35.37
N VAL A 587 -10.22 16.55 34.89
CA VAL A 587 -9.35 15.38 34.82
C VAL A 587 -8.80 15.26 33.40
N ILE A 588 -7.48 15.16 33.30
CA ILE A 588 -6.74 14.95 32.06
C ILE A 588 -5.75 13.80 32.29
N ASN A 589 -5.50 13.00 31.25
CA ASN A 589 -4.56 11.89 31.31
C ASN A 589 -3.84 11.71 29.97
N GLY A 590 -2.50 11.73 29.99
CA GLY A 590 -1.65 11.63 28.79
C GLY A 590 -1.17 10.22 28.44
N PHE A 591 -1.51 9.23 29.25
CA PHE A 591 -0.96 7.87 29.15
C PHE A 591 -1.28 7.18 27.81
N SER A 592 -2.55 7.23 27.36
CA SER A 592 -2.97 6.63 26.09
C SER A 592 -2.26 7.25 24.88
N ASP A 593 -2.09 8.57 24.92
CA ASP A 593 -1.47 9.32 23.84
C ASP A 593 0.03 9.07 23.78
N GLY A 594 0.69 8.86 24.93
CA GLY A 594 2.07 8.40 25.00
C GLY A 594 2.28 7.06 24.31
N ILE A 595 1.40 6.08 24.57
CA ILE A 595 1.43 4.77 23.89
C ILE A 595 1.18 4.94 22.39
N TYR A 596 0.15 5.70 22.01
CA TYR A 596 -0.17 5.96 20.60
C TYR A 596 1.03 6.55 19.84
N MET A 597 1.67 7.57 20.42
CA MET A 597 2.82 8.24 19.82
C MET A 597 4.00 7.30 19.64
N ALA A 598 4.26 6.41 20.61
CA ALA A 598 5.32 5.41 20.48
C ALA A 598 5.00 4.40 19.37
N ASP A 599 3.82 3.78 19.41
CA ASP A 599 3.46 2.65 18.56
C ASP A 599 3.17 3.05 17.10
N ASN A 600 2.72 4.29 16.84
CA ASN A 600 2.24 4.74 15.52
C ASN A 600 3.04 5.87 14.88
N ARG A 601 3.93 6.54 15.62
CA ARG A 601 4.72 7.67 15.09
C ARG A 601 6.21 7.41 15.26
N PHE A 602 6.64 7.15 16.48
CA PHE A 602 8.06 6.92 16.75
C PHE A 602 8.57 5.60 16.17
N LYS A 603 7.78 4.53 16.28
CA LYS A 603 8.11 3.22 15.67
C LYS A 603 8.49 3.34 14.20
N GLU A 604 7.75 4.13 13.43
CA GLU A 604 8.03 4.33 12.00
C GLU A 604 9.40 4.99 11.78
N LEU A 605 9.72 6.06 12.52
CA LEU A 605 11.04 6.70 12.47
C LEU A 605 12.17 5.70 12.76
N VAL A 606 11.98 4.87 13.77
CA VAL A 606 12.96 3.88 14.22
C VAL A 606 13.14 2.76 13.18
N ILE A 607 12.05 2.26 12.59
CA ILE A 607 12.09 1.28 11.49
C ILE A 607 12.86 1.84 10.30
N ARG A 608 12.64 3.10 9.92
CA ARG A 608 13.35 3.73 8.79
C ARG A 608 14.84 3.90 9.09
N ALA A 609 15.17 4.38 10.28
CA ALA A 609 16.56 4.57 10.66
C ALA A 609 17.36 3.25 10.69
N LYS A 610 16.73 2.12 11.08
CA LYS A 610 17.37 0.80 11.00
C LYS A 610 17.81 0.42 9.60
N LYS A 611 16.99 0.72 8.59
CA LYS A 611 17.23 0.35 7.19
C LYS A 611 18.27 1.25 6.50
N GLY A 612 18.87 2.18 7.22
CA GLY A 612 19.62 3.31 6.67
C GLY A 612 20.75 3.00 5.69
N SER A 613 21.47 1.88 5.73
CA SER A 613 22.47 1.56 4.68
C SER A 613 21.89 1.08 3.36
N LYS A 614 20.58 0.78 3.30
CA LYS A 614 19.91 0.32 2.08
C LYS A 614 18.97 1.42 1.58
N SER A 615 19.53 2.33 0.80
CA SER A 615 18.80 3.28 -0.04
C SER A 615 18.54 2.68 -1.42
N ILE A 616 17.44 3.05 -2.07
CA ILE A 616 17.26 2.80 -3.51
C ILE A 616 18.33 3.49 -4.37
N THR A 617 19.00 4.51 -3.83
CA THR A 617 20.12 5.21 -4.50
C THR A 617 21.48 4.61 -4.17
N GLU A 618 21.56 3.66 -3.23
CA GLU A 618 22.78 3.03 -2.71
C GLU A 618 23.86 4.02 -2.20
N ASN A 619 23.54 5.32 -2.09
CA ASN A 619 24.49 6.37 -1.76
C ASN A 619 24.41 6.73 -0.26
N LEU A 620 25.39 6.26 0.52
CA LEU A 620 25.53 6.59 1.94
C LEU A 620 25.65 8.10 2.21
N THR A 621 26.12 8.89 1.25
CA THR A 621 26.19 10.35 1.36
C THR A 621 24.79 10.96 1.36
N ALA A 622 23.89 10.47 0.49
CA ALA A 622 22.52 10.95 0.44
C ALA A 622 21.79 10.66 1.76
N LEU A 623 21.97 9.47 2.32
CA LEU A 623 21.44 9.13 3.64
C LEU A 623 21.97 10.09 4.73
N LYS A 624 23.28 10.36 4.71
CA LYS A 624 23.91 11.30 5.66
C LYS A 624 23.32 12.70 5.52
N ASP A 625 23.13 13.16 4.30
CA ASP A 625 22.54 14.47 4.01
C ASP A 625 21.10 14.53 4.54
N ASP A 626 20.31 13.47 4.35
CA ASP A 626 18.95 13.37 4.88
C ASP A 626 18.88 13.46 6.40
N PHE A 627 19.78 12.75 7.11
CA PHE A 627 19.91 12.90 8.56
C PHE A 627 20.32 14.32 8.94
N THR A 628 21.21 14.95 8.17
CA THR A 628 21.72 16.30 8.45
C THR A 628 20.61 17.34 8.32
N VAL A 629 19.76 17.25 7.29
CA VAL A 629 18.62 18.15 7.06
C VAL A 629 17.72 18.25 8.29
N ILE A 630 17.46 17.13 8.95
CA ILE A 630 16.56 17.06 10.11
C ILE A 630 17.27 17.12 11.48
N GLY A 631 18.62 17.25 11.46
CA GLY A 631 19.46 17.58 12.62
C GLY A 631 20.25 16.43 13.26
N GLY A 632 20.48 15.31 12.57
CA GLY A 632 21.30 14.17 12.98
C GLY A 632 20.50 12.96 13.47
N MET A 633 21.10 11.76 13.42
CA MET A 633 20.43 10.52 13.84
C MET A 633 20.19 10.48 15.35
N SER A 634 21.17 10.96 16.13
CA SER A 634 21.03 11.10 17.59
C SER A 634 19.80 11.92 17.95
N LYS A 635 19.58 13.02 17.22
CA LYS A 635 18.50 13.95 17.48
C LYS A 635 17.12 13.37 17.22
N ILE A 636 16.96 12.69 16.07
CA ILE A 636 15.68 12.10 15.65
C ILE A 636 15.23 10.99 16.62
N LEU A 637 16.17 10.15 17.06
CA LEU A 637 15.84 8.92 17.78
C LEU A 637 16.04 9.01 19.30
N PHE A 638 16.97 9.83 19.79
CA PHE A 638 17.37 9.83 21.19
C PHE A 638 17.22 11.20 21.84
N GLU A 639 17.82 12.26 21.31
CA GLU A 639 17.82 13.56 21.99
C GLU A 639 16.41 14.12 22.15
N ASP A 640 15.55 13.99 21.14
CA ASP A 640 14.19 14.55 21.19
C ASP A 640 13.27 13.81 22.20
N ILE A 641 13.60 12.57 22.57
CA ILE A 641 12.85 11.77 23.54
C ILE A 641 13.54 11.69 24.90
N THR A 642 14.78 12.15 25.04
CA THR A 642 15.55 12.08 26.29
C THR A 642 15.07 13.15 27.27
N PRO A 643 14.50 12.79 28.43
CA PRO A 643 14.06 13.79 29.39
C PRO A 643 15.23 14.55 30.01
N THR A 644 15.12 15.87 30.09
CA THR A 644 16.14 16.73 30.71
C THR A 644 15.52 17.56 31.82
N MET A 645 16.27 17.86 32.89
CA MET A 645 15.80 18.75 33.96
C MET A 645 15.87 20.20 33.48
N LYS A 646 14.72 20.87 33.42
CA LYS A 646 14.63 22.31 33.15
C LYS A 646 13.48 22.89 33.97
N ASP A 647 13.74 23.98 34.67
CA ASP A 647 12.77 24.67 35.54
C ASP A 647 12.11 23.73 36.58
N GLY A 648 12.90 22.80 37.14
CA GLY A 648 12.42 21.83 38.14
C GLY A 648 11.56 20.70 37.58
N VAL A 649 11.44 20.59 36.26
CA VAL A 649 10.61 19.57 35.58
C VAL A 649 11.49 18.71 34.65
N LEU A 650 11.41 17.39 34.81
CA LEU A 650 12.07 16.39 33.98
C LEU A 650 11.18 16.01 32.80
N LEU A 651 11.46 16.49 31.59
CA LEU A 651 10.70 16.21 30.37
C LEU A 651 11.60 16.26 29.14
N SER A 652 11.26 15.47 28.12
CA SER A 652 11.91 15.41 26.82
C SER A 652 11.61 16.64 25.97
N ASN A 653 12.38 16.84 24.90
CA ASN A 653 12.10 17.93 23.96
C ASN A 653 10.73 17.74 23.31
N ASN A 654 10.32 16.52 22.98
CA ASN A 654 8.99 16.24 22.44
C ASN A 654 7.87 16.61 23.42
N SER A 655 7.97 16.20 24.68
CA SER A 655 7.03 16.61 25.73
C SER A 655 7.00 18.13 25.92
N ARG A 656 8.14 18.80 25.80
CA ARG A 656 8.24 20.26 25.86
C ARG A 656 7.68 20.95 24.62
N LYS A 657 7.84 20.38 23.42
CA LYS A 657 7.20 20.85 22.18
C LYS A 657 5.69 20.79 22.32
N PHE A 658 5.13 19.75 22.95
CA PHE A 658 3.72 19.70 23.31
C PHE A 658 3.32 20.84 24.25
N ILE A 659 4.03 21.05 25.37
CA ILE A 659 3.73 22.16 26.31
C ILE A 659 3.86 23.53 25.63
N THR A 660 4.87 23.69 24.79
CA THR A 660 5.11 24.94 24.03
C THR A 660 3.97 25.17 23.07
N SER A 661 3.59 24.16 22.28
CA SER A 661 2.41 24.21 21.41
C SER A 661 1.15 24.57 22.20
N PHE A 662 0.93 23.95 23.36
CA PHE A 662 -0.20 24.25 24.25
C PHE A 662 -0.19 25.71 24.73
N LYS A 663 0.97 26.26 25.08
CA LYS A 663 1.14 27.66 25.49
C LYS A 663 0.88 28.62 24.35
N ASP A 664 1.48 28.34 23.19
CA ASP A 664 1.42 29.21 22.03
C ASP A 664 0.00 29.29 21.49
N ILE A 665 -0.75 28.18 21.56
CA ILE A 665 -2.11 28.14 21.02
C ILE A 665 -3.18 28.66 21.99
N ALA A 666 -2.97 28.58 23.31
CA ALA A 666 -3.98 28.97 24.30
C ALA A 666 -4.50 30.42 24.18
N PRO A 667 -3.66 31.44 23.89
CA PRO A 667 -4.13 32.81 23.66
C PRO A 667 -5.17 32.93 22.54
N TYR A 668 -5.09 32.10 21.51
CA TYR A 668 -6.03 32.17 20.40
C TYR A 668 -7.41 31.63 20.75
N TYR A 669 -7.50 30.69 21.67
CA TYR A 669 -8.77 30.14 22.13
C TYR A 669 -9.46 31.07 23.13
N PHE A 670 -8.70 31.68 24.02
CA PHE A 670 -9.26 32.36 25.18
C PHE A 670 -9.17 33.88 25.11
N GLY A 671 -8.27 34.44 24.30
CA GLY A 671 -8.10 35.89 24.13
C GLY A 671 -7.99 36.61 25.48
N GLU A 672 -8.86 37.60 25.68
CA GLU A 672 -8.92 38.38 26.92
C GLU A 672 -9.34 37.57 28.16
N ASN A 673 -9.97 36.40 28.00
CA ASN A 673 -10.32 35.51 29.11
C ASN A 673 -9.11 34.75 29.68
N LEU A 674 -7.94 34.83 29.02
CA LEU A 674 -6.70 34.21 29.49
C LEU A 674 -5.99 35.11 30.51
N THR A 675 -6.51 35.18 31.72
CA THR A 675 -5.83 35.93 32.80
C THR A 675 -4.50 35.27 33.17
N SER A 676 -3.60 36.00 33.84
CA SER A 676 -2.32 35.47 34.30
C SER A 676 -2.48 34.20 35.15
N GLU A 677 -3.49 34.14 36.01
CA GLU A 677 -3.73 32.98 36.87
C GLU A 677 -4.29 31.77 36.11
N ILE A 678 -5.21 32.00 35.16
CA ILE A 678 -5.71 30.94 34.27
C ILE A 678 -4.57 30.40 33.39
N SER A 679 -3.73 31.29 32.84
CA SER A 679 -2.57 30.91 32.03
C SER A 679 -1.60 30.03 32.84
N LYS A 680 -1.30 30.38 34.10
CA LYS A 680 -0.44 29.55 34.97
C LYS A 680 -1.05 28.17 35.20
N LYS A 681 -2.35 28.09 35.48
CA LYS A 681 -3.06 26.82 35.67
C LYS A 681 -3.06 25.95 34.41
N LEU A 682 -3.29 26.54 33.24
CA LEU A 682 -3.22 25.84 31.94
C LEU A 682 -1.84 25.25 31.68
N VAL A 683 -0.77 26.02 31.93
CA VAL A 683 0.61 25.53 31.81
C VAL A 683 0.88 24.40 32.79
N ALA A 684 0.38 24.49 34.02
CA ALA A 684 0.52 23.43 35.02
C ALA A 684 -0.24 22.16 34.58
N ALA A 685 -1.42 22.29 33.99
CA ALA A 685 -2.19 21.17 33.44
C ALA A 685 -1.46 20.51 32.26
N ALA A 686 -0.98 21.29 31.28
CA ALA A 686 -0.19 20.75 30.17
C ALA A 686 1.09 20.06 30.67
N THR A 687 1.74 20.62 31.69
CA THR A 687 2.92 20.00 32.32
C THR A 687 2.57 18.70 33.02
N LYS A 688 1.44 18.63 33.73
CA LYS A 688 0.94 17.39 34.35
C LYS A 688 0.66 16.33 33.27
N TYR A 689 -0.04 16.72 32.21
CA TYR A 689 -0.36 15.84 31.09
C TYR A 689 0.91 15.25 30.44
N ALA A 690 1.90 16.10 30.16
CA ALA A 690 3.18 15.67 29.60
C ALA A 690 3.93 14.70 30.53
N LYS A 691 3.85 14.89 31.86
CA LYS A 691 4.46 13.97 32.85
C LYS A 691 3.81 12.59 32.86
N GLU A 692 2.54 12.46 32.48
CA GLU A 692 1.87 11.16 32.36
C GLU A 692 2.12 10.53 30.99
N MET A 693 2.19 11.34 29.93
CA MET A 693 2.49 10.92 28.56
C MET A 693 3.91 10.37 28.40
N GLU A 694 4.91 11.04 28.99
CA GLU A 694 6.33 10.71 28.86
C GLU A 694 6.69 9.26 29.23
N PRO A 695 6.37 8.76 30.44
CA PRO A 695 6.78 7.41 30.81
C PRO A 695 6.00 6.33 30.01
N ALA A 696 4.76 6.60 29.61
CA ALA A 696 3.97 5.73 28.74
C ALA A 696 4.57 5.63 27.33
N PHE A 697 5.09 6.75 26.82
CA PHE A 697 5.84 6.78 25.57
C PHE A 697 7.14 5.99 25.70
N LEU A 698 7.95 6.26 26.73
CA LEU A 698 9.27 5.63 26.91
C LEU A 698 9.18 4.10 27.04
N VAL A 699 8.24 3.57 27.83
CA VAL A 699 8.10 2.12 28.03
C VAL A 699 7.78 1.36 26.73
N ARG A 700 7.15 2.04 25.76
CA ARG A 700 6.86 1.51 24.42
C ARG A 700 7.95 1.80 23.39
N ALA A 701 8.61 2.95 23.50
CA ALA A 701 9.62 3.41 22.55
C ALA A 701 10.96 2.68 22.68
N ILE A 702 11.40 2.39 23.92
CA ILE A 702 12.71 1.77 24.18
C ILE A 702 12.89 0.42 23.49
N PRO A 703 11.93 -0.51 23.52
CA PRO A 703 12.02 -1.76 22.77
C PRO A 703 12.32 -1.58 21.28
N TYR A 704 11.82 -0.51 20.64
CA TYR A 704 12.10 -0.26 19.22
C TYR A 704 13.53 0.18 18.97
N LEU A 705 14.16 0.87 19.93
CA LEU A 705 15.53 1.36 19.78
C LEU A 705 16.58 0.25 19.91
N SER A 706 16.28 -0.86 20.59
CA SER A 706 17.17 -2.01 20.78
C SER A 706 17.32 -2.86 19.51
N GLN A 707 17.83 -2.25 18.44
CA GLN A 707 18.03 -2.88 17.14
C GLN A 707 19.32 -2.37 16.48
N GLU A 708 19.87 -3.16 15.56
CA GLU A 708 21.09 -2.77 14.83
C GLU A 708 20.79 -1.60 13.91
N PHE A 709 21.68 -0.60 13.91
CA PHE A 709 21.60 0.54 13.01
C PHE A 709 22.79 0.54 12.05
N GLU A 710 22.55 1.02 10.85
CA GLU A 710 23.55 0.97 9.79
C GLU A 710 24.30 2.31 9.63
N TYR A 711 23.66 3.44 9.96
CA TYR A 711 24.29 4.77 10.00
C TYR A 711 24.94 5.04 11.36
N ARG A 712 26.10 5.70 11.38
CA ARG A 712 26.88 6.00 12.60
C ARG A 712 26.97 7.50 12.83
N ASP A 713 26.49 7.97 13.98
CA ASP A 713 26.58 9.35 14.42
C ASP A 713 27.62 9.47 15.53
N GLU A 714 28.50 10.49 15.47
CA GLU A 714 29.55 10.70 16.48
C GLU A 714 28.96 10.96 17.89
N LYS A 715 27.75 11.51 17.98
CA LYS A 715 27.05 11.80 19.25
C LYS A 715 26.16 10.65 19.73
N PHE A 716 26.18 9.51 19.04
CA PHE A 716 25.26 8.42 19.33
C PHE A 716 25.45 7.84 20.74
N ILE A 717 26.71 7.64 21.17
CA ILE A 717 27.03 7.12 22.50
C ILE A 717 26.60 8.11 23.59
N ASP A 718 26.87 9.40 23.39
CA ASP A 718 26.47 10.44 24.34
C ASP A 718 24.95 10.47 24.52
N SER A 719 24.23 10.26 23.42
CA SER A 719 22.76 10.27 23.41
C SER A 719 22.16 9.01 24.03
N ILE A 720 22.73 7.83 23.77
CA ILE A 720 22.39 6.59 24.50
C ILE A 720 22.66 6.79 25.99
N SER A 721 23.85 7.29 26.35
CA SER A 721 24.23 7.54 27.73
C SER A 721 23.23 8.45 28.45
N ALA A 722 22.87 9.56 27.80
CA ALA A 722 21.92 10.51 28.33
C ALA A 722 20.54 9.87 28.56
N LEU A 723 20.02 9.15 27.56
CA LEU A 723 18.74 8.46 27.65
C LEU A 723 18.74 7.41 28.76
N SER A 724 19.75 6.54 28.81
CA SER A 724 19.87 5.48 29.81
C SER A 724 19.96 6.02 31.23
N LYS A 725 20.79 7.05 31.46
CA LYS A 725 20.91 7.71 32.78
C LYS A 725 19.57 8.26 33.26
N VAL A 726 18.80 8.84 32.35
CA VAL A 726 17.51 9.43 32.70
C VAL A 726 16.50 8.35 32.99
N ILE A 727 16.38 7.30 32.17
CA ILE A 727 15.39 6.24 32.37
C ILE A 727 15.64 5.45 33.66
N LEU A 728 16.90 5.13 33.96
CA LEU A 728 17.27 4.48 35.22
C LEU A 728 16.92 5.31 36.46
N ARG A 729 16.71 6.62 36.27
CA ARG A 729 16.34 7.60 37.30
C ARG A 729 14.90 8.11 37.13
N THR A 730 14.16 7.63 36.13
CA THR A 730 12.74 7.95 35.91
C THR A 730 11.96 7.22 36.98
N ARG A 731 11.47 7.97 37.96
CA ARG A 731 10.69 7.43 39.08
C ARG A 731 9.36 6.88 38.53
N SER A 732 8.92 5.69 38.93
CA SER A 732 7.47 5.44 38.83
C SER A 732 6.73 6.05 40.01
N ASN A 733 5.42 6.05 39.88
CA ASN A 733 4.52 6.81 40.73
C ASN A 733 4.36 6.22 42.14
N ASP A 734 4.91 5.03 42.39
CA ASP A 734 4.90 4.38 43.70
C ASP A 734 6.24 4.64 44.41
N ILE A 735 6.18 5.35 45.54
CA ILE A 735 7.28 5.52 46.47
C ILE A 735 6.93 4.70 47.69
N ASP A 736 7.58 3.55 47.86
CA ASP A 736 7.69 3.00 49.21
C ASP A 736 8.67 3.88 49.97
N VAL A 737 8.13 4.65 50.91
CA VAL A 737 8.94 5.46 51.81
C VAL A 737 9.42 4.52 52.92
N VAL A 738 10.67 4.08 52.80
CA VAL A 738 11.42 3.66 54.00
C VAL A 738 12.08 4.91 54.56
N GLU A 739 11.93 5.12 55.87
CA GLU A 739 12.39 6.33 56.56
C GLU A 739 13.91 6.54 56.32
N GLY A 740 14.25 7.54 55.49
CA GLY A 740 15.64 7.91 55.19
C GLY A 740 16.13 7.58 53.77
N ILE A 741 15.45 6.71 53.02
CA ILE A 741 15.86 6.34 51.65
C ILE A 741 14.76 6.70 50.65
N LYS A 742 15.07 7.61 49.71
CA LYS A 742 14.14 7.99 48.64
C LYS A 742 14.32 7.05 47.45
N ALA A 743 13.67 5.89 47.47
CA ALA A 743 13.71 4.93 46.36
C ALA A 743 12.40 4.94 45.54
N PRO A 744 12.46 4.95 44.19
CA PRO A 744 11.29 4.77 43.35
C PRO A 744 11.03 3.29 43.04
N LEU A 745 9.77 2.85 43.03
CA LEU A 745 9.37 1.60 42.37
C LEU A 745 9.19 1.84 40.86
N PHE A 746 9.16 0.79 40.05
CA PHE A 746 8.82 0.84 38.61
C PHE A 746 7.51 0.07 38.34
N SER A 747 6.36 0.74 38.37
CA SER A 747 5.05 0.10 38.16
C SER A 747 4.58 0.05 36.70
N LEU A 748 5.24 0.80 35.80
CA LEU A 748 4.90 0.80 34.38
C LEU A 748 5.63 -0.32 33.63
N THR A 749 4.84 -1.19 33.00
CA THR A 749 5.33 -2.37 32.28
C THR A 749 4.91 -2.38 30.80
N HIS A 750 5.71 -3.08 29.98
CA HIS A 750 5.38 -3.49 28.63
C HIS A 750 5.59 -5.00 28.51
N GLY A 751 4.50 -5.75 28.34
CA GLY A 751 4.52 -7.20 28.56
C GLY A 751 4.81 -7.50 30.04
N ASP A 752 5.74 -8.42 30.28
CA ASP A 752 6.16 -8.80 31.63
C ASP A 752 7.33 -7.94 32.17
N LYS A 753 7.79 -6.95 31.40
CA LYS A 753 8.99 -6.16 31.72
C LYS A 753 8.67 -4.74 32.14
N ASN A 754 9.34 -4.25 33.18
CA ASN A 754 9.26 -2.85 33.60
C ASN A 754 10.26 -1.96 32.83
N LEU A 755 10.09 -0.63 32.95
CA LEU A 755 10.93 0.35 32.22
C LEU A 755 12.44 0.22 32.51
N ARG A 756 12.82 -0.21 33.71
CA ARG A 756 14.23 -0.42 34.06
C ARG A 756 14.81 -1.68 33.41
N GLU A 757 14.08 -2.79 33.46
CA GLU A 757 14.48 -4.03 32.79
C GLU A 757 14.69 -3.80 31.28
N LEU A 758 13.78 -3.06 30.64
CA LEU A 758 13.90 -2.65 29.24
C LEU A 758 15.15 -1.79 28.98
N THR A 759 15.53 -0.95 29.94
CA THR A 759 16.74 -0.11 29.84
C THR A 759 18.01 -0.95 29.95
N GLY A 760 18.00 -1.99 30.79
CA GLY A 760 19.08 -2.98 30.85
C GLY A 760 19.31 -3.65 29.50
N GLU A 761 18.24 -4.15 28.88
CA GLU A 761 18.33 -4.74 27.54
C GLU A 761 18.82 -3.75 26.49
N PHE A 762 18.32 -2.50 26.53
CA PHE A 762 18.72 -1.43 25.63
C PHE A 762 20.20 -1.06 25.74
N VAL A 763 20.75 -0.90 26.96
CA VAL A 763 22.18 -0.59 27.16
C VAL A 763 23.07 -1.77 26.78
N ASN A 764 22.59 -3.00 26.97
CA ASN A 764 23.29 -4.22 26.59
C ASN A 764 23.23 -4.51 25.09
N PHE A 765 22.33 -3.84 24.36
CA PHE A 765 22.19 -4.04 22.94
C PHE A 765 23.44 -3.57 22.18
N SER A 766 23.95 -4.41 21.30
CA SER A 766 25.04 -4.05 20.40
C SER A 766 24.49 -3.35 19.16
N PHE A 767 24.34 -2.02 19.23
CA PHE A 767 23.80 -1.21 18.12
C PHE A 767 24.63 -1.31 16.83
N PHE A 768 25.93 -1.55 16.97
CA PHE A 768 26.88 -1.70 15.86
C PHE A 768 27.80 -2.91 16.08
N PRO A 769 27.32 -4.13 15.79
CA PRO A 769 28.12 -5.33 15.92
C PRO A 769 29.44 -5.22 15.13
N GLY A 770 30.56 -5.57 15.77
CA GLY A 770 31.89 -5.51 15.16
C GLY A 770 32.57 -4.13 15.16
N SER A 771 31.93 -3.10 15.72
CA SER A 771 32.57 -1.79 15.93
C SER A 771 33.31 -1.73 17.27
N HIS A 772 34.61 -2.04 17.26
CA HIS A 772 35.44 -1.99 18.49
C HIS A 772 35.47 -0.63 19.19
N SER A 773 35.34 0.47 18.44
CA SER A 773 35.26 1.82 19.02
C SER A 773 33.94 2.03 19.76
N PHE A 774 32.84 1.53 19.20
CA PHE A 774 31.53 1.57 19.84
C PHE A 774 31.51 0.68 21.08
N GLU A 775 31.98 -0.57 20.97
CA GLU A 775 32.07 -1.53 22.08
C GLU A 775 32.87 -0.96 23.26
N ARG A 776 34.02 -0.32 23.00
CA ARG A 776 34.83 0.34 24.03
C ARG A 776 34.06 1.46 24.72
N SER A 777 33.33 2.25 23.96
CA SER A 777 32.57 3.38 24.48
C SER A 777 31.36 2.91 25.30
N MET A 778 30.68 1.85 24.86
CA MET A 778 29.62 1.20 25.63
C MET A 778 30.15 0.58 26.93
N LYS A 779 31.35 -0.02 26.91
CA LYS A 779 32.01 -0.50 28.14
C LYS A 779 32.29 0.65 29.13
N ASN A 780 32.76 1.79 28.63
CA ASN A 780 32.96 2.97 29.46
C ASN A 780 31.63 3.51 30.02
N LEU A 781 30.58 3.54 29.20
CA LEU A 781 29.24 3.90 29.63
C LEU A 781 28.74 3.01 30.78
N LYS A 782 28.87 1.68 30.65
CA LYS A 782 28.51 0.73 31.70
C LYS A 782 29.27 0.98 33.00
N PHE A 783 30.58 1.21 32.90
CA PHE A 783 31.40 1.58 34.06
C PHE A 783 30.95 2.90 34.71
N ASP A 784 30.51 3.87 33.91
CA ASP A 784 30.00 5.12 34.45
C ASP A 784 28.62 4.95 35.11
N LEU A 785 27.76 4.08 34.58
CA LEU A 785 26.46 3.76 35.18
C LEU A 785 26.59 2.97 36.49
N SER A 786 27.57 2.07 36.61
CA SER A 786 27.77 1.27 37.83
C SER A 786 28.18 2.10 39.06
N LYS A 787 28.75 3.30 38.84
CA LYS A 787 29.07 4.26 39.93
C LYS A 787 27.82 4.70 40.69
N ASP A 788 26.65 4.70 40.06
CA ASP A 788 25.40 5.08 40.72
C ASP A 788 24.97 4.05 41.78
N ILE A 789 25.24 2.75 41.58
CA ILE A 789 24.99 1.71 42.61
C ILE A 789 25.93 1.84 43.78
N VAL A 790 27.20 2.12 43.52
CA VAL A 790 28.17 2.36 44.59
C VAL A 790 27.68 3.49 45.50
N LYS A 791 27.17 4.57 44.89
CA LYS A 791 26.59 5.69 45.62
C LYS A 791 25.31 5.30 46.39
N LEU A 792 24.42 4.52 45.78
CA LEU A 792 23.22 4.02 46.47
C LEU A 792 23.57 3.15 47.67
N LYS A 793 24.57 2.27 47.54
CA LYS A 793 25.10 1.45 48.62
C LYS A 793 25.62 2.31 49.77
N GLU A 794 26.36 3.36 49.45
CA GLU A 794 26.87 4.33 50.42
C GLU A 794 25.72 5.05 51.13
N GLU A 795 24.70 5.49 50.41
CA GLU A 795 23.51 6.15 50.98
C GLU A 795 22.74 5.21 51.93
N ILE A 796 22.49 3.96 51.53
CA ILE A 796 21.84 2.93 52.39
C ILE A 796 22.69 2.69 53.65
N SER A 797 24.00 2.53 53.47
CA SER A 797 24.92 2.29 54.60
C SER A 797 25.02 3.49 55.53
N LEU A 798 24.81 4.71 55.02
CA LEU A 798 24.76 5.94 55.83
C LEU A 798 23.53 5.97 56.75
N VAL A 799 22.41 5.40 56.31
CA VAL A 799 21.14 5.38 57.06
C VAL A 799 21.07 4.17 58.01
N TYR A 800 21.47 2.98 57.54
CA TYR A 800 21.28 1.71 58.27
C TYR A 800 22.58 1.06 58.76
N GLY A 801 23.73 1.71 58.58
CA GLY A 801 25.06 1.21 58.96
C GLY A 801 25.70 0.34 57.88
N ASN A 802 24.95 -0.63 57.34
CA ASN A 802 25.30 -1.38 56.14
C ASN A 802 24.02 -1.89 55.44
N VAL A 803 24.17 -2.45 54.24
CA VAL A 803 23.04 -2.99 53.45
C VAL A 803 22.40 -4.20 54.13
N GLU A 804 23.18 -5.11 54.69
CA GLU A 804 22.71 -6.37 55.31
C GLU A 804 21.90 -6.14 56.59
N SER A 805 22.04 -4.97 57.22
CA SER A 805 21.28 -4.54 58.39
C SER A 805 20.12 -3.62 58.06
N SER A 806 19.87 -3.36 56.77
CA SER A 806 18.69 -2.62 56.34
C SER A 806 17.42 -3.48 56.44
N PRO A 807 16.22 -2.85 56.57
CA PRO A 807 14.95 -3.57 56.50
C PRO A 807 14.82 -4.46 55.25
N ASP A 808 14.07 -5.57 55.33
CA ASP A 808 13.95 -6.56 54.23
C ASP A 808 13.53 -5.93 52.90
N ASP A 809 12.63 -4.94 52.93
CA ASP A 809 12.20 -4.18 51.74
C ASP A 809 13.32 -3.34 51.13
N VAL A 810 14.18 -2.71 51.95
CA VAL A 810 15.38 -1.97 51.50
C VAL A 810 16.46 -2.90 50.99
N TYR A 811 16.66 -4.04 51.65
CA TYR A 811 17.62 -5.06 51.25
C TYR A 811 17.20 -5.68 49.92
N ASP A 812 15.94 -6.14 49.79
CA ASP A 812 15.40 -6.69 48.55
C ASP A 812 15.40 -5.66 47.42
N PHE A 813 15.13 -4.39 47.74
CA PHE A 813 15.33 -3.28 46.82
C PHE A 813 16.78 -3.18 46.36
N TYR A 814 17.75 -2.99 47.26
CA TYR A 814 19.16 -2.88 46.90
C TYR A 814 19.67 -4.10 46.13
N MET A 815 19.28 -5.31 46.54
CA MET A 815 19.67 -6.54 45.86
C MET A 815 19.06 -6.60 44.46
N ARG A 816 17.83 -6.11 44.26
CA ARG A 816 17.24 -5.95 42.93
C ARG A 816 17.95 -4.86 42.12
N GLU A 817 18.29 -3.71 42.70
CA GLU A 817 19.07 -2.64 42.04
C GLU A 817 20.45 -3.14 41.61
N GLU A 818 21.14 -3.83 42.52
CA GLU A 818 22.47 -4.37 42.33
C GLU A 818 22.44 -5.52 41.32
N LEU A 819 21.50 -6.46 41.42
CA LEU A 819 21.35 -7.57 40.46
C LEU A 819 21.00 -7.05 39.07
N GLU A 820 20.08 -6.07 38.99
CA GLU A 820 19.74 -5.44 37.73
C GLU A 820 20.98 -4.78 37.16
N ILE A 821 21.68 -3.88 37.88
CA ILE A 821 22.93 -3.18 37.44
C ILE A 821 24.12 -4.10 37.18
N TYR A 822 24.22 -5.23 37.88
CA TYR A 822 25.24 -6.26 37.65
C TYR A 822 24.94 -7.10 36.40
N ASN A 823 23.68 -7.16 35.98
CA ASN A 823 23.27 -7.68 34.67
C ASN A 823 23.41 -6.63 33.53
N PHE A 824 23.74 -5.36 33.81
CA PHE A 824 24.24 -4.36 32.82
C PHE A 824 25.75 -4.55 32.63
#